data_AF-A0A7D9DPA7-F1
#
_entry.id   AF-A0A7D9DPA7-F1
#
_cell.length_a   1.000
_cell.length_b   1.000
_cell.length_c   1.000
_cell.angle_alpha   90.00
_cell.angle_beta   90.00
_cell.angle_gamma   90.00
#
_symmetry.space_group_name_H-M   'P 1'
#
loop_
_entity.id
_entity.type
_entity.pdbx_description
1 polymer ?
#
loop_
_entity_poly.entity_id
_entity_poly.type
_entity_poly.pdbx_seq_one_letter_code
_entity_poly.pdbx_strand_id
1 'polypeptide(L)'
;MVFKLLKAASAWQTTLHKTFWWTSTGLSRYSTKAQSATLVLQNGTTLQGYSFGEPMSTSGEVVFNTGLVGYPEALTDPSYRGQILALTYPIIGNYGVPDTAAVDEFGLLKHVESEKIHVSALLVQDYTDGYSHWNAVKSLSEWLKDEKVPALFGIDTRMLTKIVRDSNTTLGKIVFEGDPIEFDDPNQRNLMAEVSTKTVQVFGRGNPHKVIAIDCGIKHNIIRNLVKRGAEVHLVPWDYDFTNEQFDGLFISNGPGDPALAHKAIEHVSKVIDEGNTPVFGICMGNQIVGHAAGAQTYKLLLGNRGHNQPVVNLLNGQAFITSQNHGFALDESTLPEHWEPLFRNANDMTNEGIMHTSKPVFTAQFHPEAFGGPTDTEFLFDKFINLIRDKTATVISAMLPAPKKAERLEVSKVLVLGSGGLSIGQAGEFDYSGSQAIKALKEEGIEVVLMNPNIASVQTNAEGEKQADTVYFVPITPEYVEDVIKKENPDGILLSMGGQTALNCGVELWKSGVFSNYNVQVLGTAVKSIIATEDRQIFADQLKEIGEKIAPSFAVNSVDEAVQAASKIGYPVMVRAAYALGGLGSGLCENEEKLRQTTEKAFALTNQALIEKSLLGWKEIEYEVVRDASDNCVTVCNMENFDPLGVHTGM
;
A
#
# COMPACT_ATOMS: atom_id res chain seq x y z
N MET A 1 45.80 43.83 -13.64
CA MET A 1 44.97 43.96 -12.42
C MET A 1 43.86 42.90 -12.37
N VAL A 2 44.19 41.63 -12.72
CA VAL A 2 43.30 40.44 -12.56
C VAL A 2 44.09 39.24 -11.98
N PHE A 3 45.41 39.38 -11.76
CA PHE A 3 46.28 38.31 -11.25
C PHE A 3 46.77 38.50 -9.80
N LYS A 4 46.14 39.38 -9.02
CA LYS A 4 46.50 39.65 -7.61
C LYS A 4 45.44 39.29 -6.56
N LEU A 5 44.28 38.75 -6.97
CA LEU A 5 43.22 38.30 -6.05
C LEU A 5 43.20 36.79 -5.80
N LEU A 6 44.02 36.00 -6.51
CA LEU A 6 44.11 34.55 -6.33
C LEU A 6 45.21 34.08 -5.35
N LYS A 7 45.93 35.00 -4.69
CA LYS A 7 46.97 34.67 -3.69
C LYS A 7 46.61 35.02 -2.23
N ALA A 8 45.41 35.51 -1.97
CA ALA A 8 44.91 35.76 -0.62
C ALA A 8 43.98 34.65 -0.07
N ALA A 9 43.59 33.69 -0.91
CA ALA A 9 42.71 32.58 -0.52
C ALA A 9 43.46 31.31 -0.03
N SER A 10 44.79 31.26 -0.13
CA SER A 10 45.59 30.08 0.27
C SER A 10 46.29 30.23 1.62
N ALA A 11 45.94 31.23 2.43
CA ALA A 11 46.62 31.52 3.71
C ALA A 11 45.67 31.59 4.92
N TRP A 12 44.41 31.17 4.77
CA TRP A 12 43.44 31.02 5.86
C TRP A 12 42.99 29.55 6.06
N GLN A 13 43.79 28.60 5.58
CA GLN A 13 43.51 27.16 5.65
C GLN A 13 44.54 26.36 6.46
N THR A 14 45.32 27.02 7.31
CA THR A 14 46.42 26.38 8.08
C THR A 14 46.49 26.78 9.56
N THR A 15 45.35 27.11 10.19
CA THR A 15 45.33 27.29 11.66
C THR A 15 43.98 26.93 12.26
N LEU A 16 43.67 25.63 12.28
CA LEU A 16 42.81 24.93 13.28
C LEU A 16 42.78 23.42 12.96
N HIS A 17 43.93 22.85 12.61
CA HIS A 17 44.15 21.41 12.50
C HIS A 17 45.26 21.03 13.48
N LYS A 18 44.91 20.96 14.76
CA LYS A 18 45.68 20.32 15.83
C LYS A 18 44.90 20.46 17.14
N THR A 19 43.93 19.56 17.32
CA THR A 19 43.49 18.89 18.56
C THR A 19 42.04 18.46 18.40
N PHE A 20 41.81 17.43 17.61
CA PHE A 20 40.83 16.42 17.97
C PHE A 20 41.55 15.10 17.85
N TRP A 21 41.95 14.60 19.01
CA TRP A 21 42.44 13.24 19.13
C TRP A 21 41.37 12.33 18.54
N TRP A 22 41.74 11.55 17.53
CA TRP A 22 41.05 10.30 17.25
C TRP A 22 41.32 9.39 18.44
N THR A 23 40.56 9.57 19.51
CA THR A 23 40.39 8.51 20.49
C THR A 23 39.65 7.41 19.76
N SER A 24 40.31 6.27 19.60
CA SER A 24 39.78 4.98 19.15
C SER A 24 38.70 4.41 20.08
N THR A 25 37.90 5.28 20.69
CA THR A 25 36.85 4.98 21.66
C THR A 25 35.52 5.57 21.17
N GLY A 26 35.13 5.14 19.96
CA GLY A 26 33.75 5.26 19.44
C GLY A 26 33.19 3.92 18.97
N LEU A 27 34.03 2.88 18.88
CA LEU A 27 33.69 1.50 18.50
C LEU A 27 33.54 0.57 19.72
N SER A 28 33.43 1.13 20.93
CA SER A 28 33.35 0.37 22.18
C SER A 28 32.00 0.55 22.87
N ARG A 29 30.95 0.03 22.24
CA ARG A 29 29.72 -0.45 22.92
C ARG A 29 29.14 -1.76 22.36
N TYR A 30 29.73 -2.33 21.30
CA TYR A 30 29.38 -3.68 20.85
C TYR A 30 30.29 -4.72 21.52
N SER A 31 29.96 -5.07 22.77
CA SER A 31 30.61 -6.18 23.51
C SER A 31 29.69 -7.39 23.65
N THR A 32 29.06 -7.77 22.55
CA THR A 32 28.78 -9.17 22.23
C THR A 32 29.31 -9.38 20.82
N LYS A 33 30.32 -10.24 20.62
CA LYS A 33 30.70 -10.67 19.27
C LYS A 33 29.43 -11.20 18.62
N ALA A 34 28.89 -10.52 17.60
CA ALA A 34 27.72 -11.01 16.89
C ALA A 34 28.05 -12.41 16.38
N GLN A 35 27.32 -13.41 16.89
CA GLN A 35 27.57 -14.81 16.56
C GLN A 35 27.18 -15.01 15.09
N SER A 36 28.08 -15.55 14.28
CA SER A 36 27.78 -15.83 12.88
C SER A 36 27.08 -17.19 12.74
N ALA A 37 26.27 -17.31 11.71
CA ALA A 37 25.69 -18.57 11.27
C ALA A 37 25.55 -18.57 9.75
N THR A 38 25.33 -19.75 9.18
CA THR A 38 25.24 -19.92 7.72
C THR A 38 23.86 -20.41 7.33
N LEU A 39 23.19 -19.70 6.43
CA LEU A 39 22.06 -20.23 5.68
C LEU A 39 22.60 -21.17 4.61
N VAL A 40 22.15 -22.41 4.61
CA VAL A 40 22.47 -23.43 3.61
C VAL A 40 21.18 -23.82 2.90
N LEU A 41 21.13 -23.65 1.58
CA LEU A 41 20.01 -24.08 0.75
C LEU A 41 20.25 -25.49 0.21
N GLN A 42 19.17 -26.21 -0.09
CA GLN A 42 19.22 -27.58 -0.63
C GLN A 42 20.03 -27.68 -1.95
N ASN A 43 20.08 -26.62 -2.74
CA ASN A 43 20.86 -26.56 -3.98
C ASN A 43 22.37 -26.34 -3.75
N GLY A 44 22.83 -26.26 -2.50
CA GLY A 44 24.22 -26.05 -2.12
C GLY A 44 24.64 -24.59 -1.96
N THR A 45 23.75 -23.62 -2.24
CA THR A 45 24.05 -22.20 -1.99
C THR A 45 24.21 -21.96 -0.49
N THR A 46 25.25 -21.22 -0.12
CA THR A 46 25.49 -20.81 1.27
C THR A 46 25.60 -19.29 1.38
N LEU A 47 24.96 -18.73 2.40
CA LEU A 47 25.02 -17.30 2.72
C LEU A 47 25.33 -17.16 4.22
N GLN A 48 26.44 -16.49 4.53
CA GLN A 48 26.82 -16.22 5.91
C GLN A 48 26.14 -14.94 6.40
N GLY A 49 25.59 -14.99 7.61
CA GLY A 49 24.99 -13.83 8.27
C GLY A 49 25.37 -13.75 9.74
N TYR A 50 24.87 -12.70 10.39
CA TYR A 50 25.08 -12.45 11.81
C TYR A 50 23.76 -12.66 12.56
N SER A 51 23.84 -13.41 13.65
CA SER A 51 22.69 -13.70 14.49
C SER A 51 22.25 -12.47 15.27
N PHE A 52 20.95 -12.19 15.21
CA PHE A 52 20.27 -11.24 16.08
C PHE A 52 19.03 -11.84 16.77
N GLY A 53 18.61 -13.05 16.42
CA GLY A 53 17.58 -13.81 17.13
C GLY A 53 18.15 -14.79 18.17
N GLU A 54 17.46 -15.89 18.41
CA GLU A 54 17.96 -17.01 19.24
C GLU A 54 19.10 -17.74 18.51
N PRO A 55 20.25 -17.99 19.18
CA PRO A 55 21.40 -18.65 18.56
C PRO A 55 21.24 -20.18 18.52
N MET A 56 20.29 -20.67 17.72
CA MET A 56 20.05 -22.11 17.49
C MET A 56 19.82 -22.41 16.02
N SER A 57 20.19 -23.61 15.57
CA SER A 57 19.98 -24.04 14.19
C SER A 57 18.51 -24.42 13.95
N THR A 58 18.04 -24.23 12.73
CA THR A 58 16.67 -24.56 12.33
C THR A 58 16.57 -24.83 10.84
N SER A 59 15.58 -25.62 10.43
CA SER A 59 15.33 -25.95 9.02
C SER A 59 13.86 -25.73 8.66
N GLY A 60 13.60 -25.46 7.38
CA GLY A 60 12.27 -25.30 6.83
C GLY A 60 12.28 -24.92 5.36
N GLU A 61 11.09 -24.66 4.81
CA GLU A 61 10.94 -24.07 3.48
C GLU A 61 11.33 -22.58 3.53
N VAL A 62 12.28 -22.16 2.70
CA VAL A 62 12.69 -20.76 2.57
C VAL A 62 11.71 -20.07 1.63
N VAL A 63 11.09 -19.01 2.14
CA VAL A 63 10.12 -18.18 1.41
C VAL A 63 10.53 -16.72 1.50
N PHE A 64 9.97 -15.88 0.64
CA PHE A 64 10.11 -14.43 0.75
C PHE A 64 8.74 -13.75 0.73
N ASN A 65 8.65 -12.55 1.31
CA ASN A 65 7.47 -11.69 1.25
C ASN A 65 7.87 -10.28 0.80
N THR A 66 7.13 -9.72 -0.17
CA THR A 66 7.34 -8.39 -0.73
C THR A 66 6.73 -7.23 0.07
N GLY A 67 6.00 -7.53 1.14
CA GLY A 67 5.48 -6.54 2.09
C GLY A 67 6.60 -5.75 2.75
N LEU A 68 6.48 -4.42 2.73
CA LEU A 68 7.55 -3.52 3.19
C LEU A 68 7.43 -3.13 4.67
N VAL A 69 6.24 -3.28 5.23
CA VAL A 69 5.89 -2.91 6.61
C VAL A 69 5.14 -4.06 7.27
N GLY A 70 4.86 -3.93 8.57
CA GLY A 70 4.10 -4.92 9.32
C GLY A 70 4.88 -6.19 9.65
N TYR A 71 6.18 -6.11 9.98
CA TYR A 71 6.94 -7.31 10.36
C TYR A 71 6.42 -7.96 11.66
N PRO A 72 5.90 -7.26 12.70
CA PRO A 72 5.30 -7.94 13.84
C PRO A 72 4.07 -8.78 13.46
N GLU A 73 3.19 -8.21 12.64
CA GLU A 73 2.00 -8.85 12.11
C GLU A 73 2.38 -10.05 11.22
N ALA A 74 3.33 -9.87 10.30
CA ALA A 74 3.81 -10.94 9.42
C ALA A 74 4.47 -12.09 10.19
N LEU A 75 5.31 -11.81 11.20
CA LEU A 75 5.98 -12.85 11.99
C LEU A 75 4.99 -13.70 12.81
N THR A 76 3.84 -13.12 13.15
CA THR A 76 2.77 -13.79 13.88
C THR A 76 1.66 -14.35 12.98
N ASP A 77 1.83 -14.33 11.66
CA ASP A 77 0.90 -15.00 10.74
C ASP A 77 1.10 -16.53 10.81
N PRO A 78 0.08 -17.32 11.20
CA PRO A 78 0.18 -18.77 11.30
C PRO A 78 0.55 -19.48 10.00
N SER A 79 0.30 -18.84 8.85
CA SER A 79 0.58 -19.36 7.52
C SER A 79 2.09 -19.54 7.25
N TYR A 80 2.95 -18.90 8.05
CA TYR A 80 4.41 -19.08 8.02
C TYR A 80 4.94 -20.27 8.84
N ARG A 81 4.07 -21.05 9.47
CA ARG A 81 4.50 -22.19 10.28
C ARG A 81 5.44 -23.10 9.50
N GLY A 82 6.63 -23.36 10.05
CA GLY A 82 7.63 -24.24 9.44
C GLY A 82 8.50 -23.56 8.36
N GLN A 83 8.28 -22.28 8.07
CA GLN A 83 8.98 -21.57 6.99
C GLN A 83 10.08 -20.64 7.53
N ILE A 84 11.17 -20.51 6.79
CA ILE A 84 12.21 -19.51 7.00
C ILE A 84 11.86 -18.30 6.13
N LEU A 85 11.50 -17.18 6.76
CA LEU A 85 11.01 -15.99 6.07
C LEU A 85 12.15 -15.03 5.73
N ALA A 86 12.30 -14.70 4.45
CA ALA A 86 13.13 -13.60 3.99
C ALA A 86 12.26 -12.36 3.71
N LEU A 87 12.57 -11.24 4.36
CA LEU A 87 11.92 -9.97 4.06
C LEU A 87 12.68 -9.23 2.95
N THR A 88 11.95 -8.77 1.93
CA THR A 88 12.58 -8.04 0.82
C THR A 88 12.90 -6.59 1.18
N TYR A 89 12.19 -6.01 2.14
CA TYR A 89 12.53 -4.67 2.64
C TYR A 89 13.86 -4.74 3.39
N PRO A 90 14.86 -3.93 3.00
CA PRO A 90 16.23 -4.16 3.45
C PRO A 90 16.50 -3.73 4.90
N ILE A 91 15.66 -2.86 5.48
CA ILE A 91 15.91 -2.24 6.80
C ILE A 91 14.82 -2.71 7.77
N ILE A 92 15.15 -3.67 8.65
CA ILE A 92 14.16 -4.30 9.54
C ILE A 92 14.48 -3.99 11.01
N GLY A 93 13.45 -3.73 11.82
CA GLY A 93 13.56 -3.41 13.25
C GLY A 93 13.46 -1.91 13.59
N ASN A 94 13.33 -1.04 12.59
CA ASN A 94 13.27 0.41 12.73
C ASN A 94 12.19 0.92 13.70
N TYR A 95 11.03 0.26 13.78
CA TYR A 95 9.95 0.62 14.70
C TYR A 95 9.80 -0.31 15.91
N GLY A 96 10.80 -1.16 16.19
CA GLY A 96 10.82 -2.04 17.36
C GLY A 96 9.65 -3.03 17.36
N VAL A 97 9.21 -3.44 18.55
CA VAL A 97 8.04 -4.32 18.71
C VAL A 97 7.06 -3.67 19.68
N PRO A 98 5.77 -3.59 19.34
CA PRO A 98 4.74 -3.09 20.25
C PRO A 98 4.52 -4.04 21.43
N ASP A 99 3.66 -3.66 22.38
CA ASP A 99 3.27 -4.58 23.46
C ASP A 99 2.50 -5.79 22.91
N THR A 100 3.18 -6.92 22.77
CA THR A 100 2.61 -8.17 22.23
C THR A 100 1.66 -8.85 23.21
N ALA A 101 1.62 -8.44 24.47
CA ALA A 101 0.71 -8.99 25.48
C ALA A 101 -0.56 -8.13 25.67
N ALA A 102 -0.62 -6.95 25.06
CA ALA A 102 -1.80 -6.09 25.13
C ALA A 102 -2.99 -6.78 24.48
N VAL A 103 -4.14 -6.77 25.16
CA VAL A 103 -5.38 -7.39 24.72
C VAL A 103 -6.39 -6.31 24.32
N ASP A 104 -7.15 -6.54 23.25
CA ASP A 104 -8.23 -5.66 22.80
C ASP A 104 -9.57 -5.94 23.49
N GLU A 105 -10.61 -5.20 23.11
CA GLU A 105 -11.96 -5.34 23.67
C GLU A 105 -12.62 -6.72 23.41
N PHE A 106 -12.09 -7.52 22.48
CA PHE A 106 -12.59 -8.85 22.15
C PHE A 106 -11.83 -9.98 22.85
N GLY A 107 -10.79 -9.65 23.64
CA GLY A 107 -9.96 -10.65 24.29
C GLY A 107 -8.83 -11.19 23.40
N LEU A 108 -8.54 -10.54 22.26
CA LEU A 108 -7.47 -10.93 21.34
C LEU A 108 -6.22 -10.07 21.52
N LEU A 109 -5.04 -10.60 21.22
CA LEU A 109 -3.80 -9.82 21.26
C LEU A 109 -3.82 -8.68 20.25
N LYS A 110 -3.76 -7.44 20.73
CA LYS A 110 -4.07 -6.21 19.99
C LYS A 110 -3.12 -5.90 18.84
N HIS A 111 -1.85 -6.27 18.98
CA HIS A 111 -0.77 -5.81 18.11
C HIS A 111 -0.10 -6.92 17.28
N VAL A 112 -0.65 -8.14 17.34
CA VAL A 112 -0.15 -9.32 16.63
C VAL A 112 -1.33 -10.16 16.14
N GLU A 113 -1.09 -11.01 15.14
CA GLU A 113 -2.13 -11.79 14.47
C GLU A 113 -2.34 -13.19 15.06
N SER A 114 -1.50 -13.60 16.00
CA SER A 114 -1.64 -14.83 16.77
C SER A 114 -0.83 -14.75 18.07
N GLU A 115 -0.87 -15.82 18.87
CA GLU A 115 -0.29 -15.87 20.21
C GLU A 115 1.25 -15.97 20.26
N LYS A 116 1.92 -16.15 19.12
CA LYS A 116 3.37 -16.37 19.06
C LYS A 116 3.96 -16.04 17.69
N ILE A 117 5.28 -16.06 17.59
CA ILE A 117 5.95 -16.05 16.29
C ILE A 117 5.83 -17.42 15.62
N HIS A 118 5.44 -17.44 14.34
CA HIS A 118 5.20 -18.67 13.58
C HIS A 118 6.31 -19.04 12.60
N VAL A 119 7.12 -18.08 12.15
CA VAL A 119 8.28 -18.36 11.30
C VAL A 119 9.27 -19.26 12.05
N SER A 120 9.87 -20.22 11.35
CA SER A 120 10.98 -21.02 11.87
C SER A 120 12.25 -20.19 12.03
N ALA A 121 12.44 -19.19 11.17
CA ALA A 121 13.49 -18.19 11.29
C ALA A 121 13.21 -16.95 10.41
N LEU A 122 13.92 -15.87 10.71
CA LEU A 122 13.87 -14.61 9.95
C LEU A 122 15.22 -14.31 9.27
N LEU A 123 15.19 -13.90 8.01
CA LEU A 123 16.34 -13.47 7.23
C LEU A 123 16.12 -12.04 6.75
N VAL A 124 17.08 -11.16 7.04
CA VAL A 124 17.03 -9.74 6.65
C VAL A 124 18.36 -9.28 6.08
N GLN A 125 18.33 -8.18 5.31
CA GLN A 125 19.56 -7.58 4.80
C GLN A 125 20.26 -6.77 5.90
N ASP A 126 19.55 -5.84 6.53
CA ASP A 126 20.05 -5.05 7.63
C ASP A 126 19.08 -5.08 8.82
N TYR A 127 19.65 -5.09 10.03
CA TYR A 127 18.90 -5.07 11.28
C TYR A 127 19.21 -3.77 12.03
N THR A 128 18.15 -3.01 12.33
CA THR A 128 18.21 -1.78 13.13
C THR A 128 18.03 -2.12 14.61
N ASP A 129 19.11 -2.01 15.38
CA ASP A 129 19.07 -2.21 16.85
C ASP A 129 18.42 -1.02 17.59
N GLY A 130 18.71 0.21 17.15
CA GLY A 130 18.14 1.43 17.70
C GLY A 130 16.78 1.77 17.09
N TYR A 131 15.71 1.23 17.65
CA TYR A 131 14.34 1.47 17.18
C TYR A 131 13.75 2.79 17.69
N SER A 132 12.78 3.35 16.95
CA SER A 132 12.04 4.55 17.36
C SER A 132 10.60 4.53 16.84
N HIS A 133 9.67 4.20 17.72
CA HIS A 133 8.24 4.29 17.46
C HIS A 133 7.50 4.47 18.79
N TRP A 134 6.43 5.27 18.80
CA TRP A 134 5.75 5.71 20.03
C TRP A 134 5.15 4.58 20.87
N ASN A 135 4.85 3.44 20.24
CA ASN A 135 4.28 2.26 20.91
C ASN A 135 5.29 1.12 21.12
N ALA A 136 6.56 1.29 20.73
CA ALA A 136 7.55 0.23 20.84
C ALA A 136 7.98 0.03 22.29
N VAL A 137 7.94 -1.22 22.77
CA VAL A 137 8.29 -1.58 24.15
C VAL A 137 9.58 -2.39 24.26
N LYS A 138 10.01 -3.04 23.17
CA LYS A 138 11.26 -3.81 23.08
C LYS A 138 11.80 -3.82 21.65
N SER A 139 13.05 -4.23 21.48
CA SER A 139 13.64 -4.46 20.15
C SER A 139 13.12 -5.73 19.49
N LEU A 140 13.24 -5.82 18.17
CA LEU A 140 12.94 -7.05 17.44
C LEU A 140 13.88 -8.20 17.86
N SER A 141 15.16 -7.92 18.13
CA SER A 141 16.11 -8.92 18.62
C SER A 141 15.67 -9.54 19.94
N GLU A 142 15.24 -8.72 20.91
CA GLU A 142 14.76 -9.21 22.21
C GLU A 142 13.53 -10.09 22.04
N TRP A 143 12.55 -9.67 21.23
CA TRP A 143 11.35 -10.46 20.99
C TRP A 143 11.64 -11.82 20.36
N LEU A 144 12.52 -11.87 19.34
CA LEU A 144 12.92 -13.12 18.71
C LEU A 144 13.61 -14.08 19.68
N LYS A 145 14.41 -13.56 20.63
CA LYS A 145 15.08 -14.38 21.68
C LYS A 145 14.10 -14.87 22.75
N ASP A 146 13.13 -14.04 23.12
CA ASP A 146 12.05 -14.40 24.04
C ASP A 146 11.24 -15.59 23.48
N GLU A 147 10.92 -15.55 22.17
CA GLU A 147 10.13 -16.54 21.43
C GLU A 147 10.95 -17.72 20.88
N LYS A 148 12.27 -17.73 21.10
CA LYS A 148 13.20 -18.78 20.62
C LYS A 148 13.23 -18.94 19.10
N VAL A 149 13.27 -17.82 18.39
CA VAL A 149 13.30 -17.75 16.93
C VAL A 149 14.67 -17.30 16.43
N PRO A 150 15.38 -18.15 15.65
CA PRO A 150 16.61 -17.76 14.98
C PRO A 150 16.39 -16.65 13.95
N ALA A 151 17.35 -15.73 13.86
CA ALA A 151 17.31 -14.72 12.82
C ALA A 151 18.71 -14.26 12.42
N LEU A 152 18.91 -14.03 11.12
CA LEU A 152 20.17 -13.56 10.54
C LEU A 152 20.00 -12.24 9.78
N PHE A 153 20.91 -11.30 10.03
CA PHE A 153 21.09 -10.10 9.20
C PHE A 153 22.41 -10.18 8.42
N GLY A 154 22.61 -9.28 7.45
CA GLY A 154 23.73 -9.32 6.52
C GLY A 154 23.54 -10.31 5.37
N ILE A 155 22.33 -10.81 5.18
CA ILE A 155 21.97 -11.71 4.07
C ILE A 155 21.55 -10.87 2.87
N ASP A 156 22.08 -11.15 1.68
CA ASP A 156 21.55 -10.55 0.44
C ASP A 156 20.16 -11.14 0.13
N THR A 157 19.12 -10.52 0.69
CA THR A 157 17.73 -10.99 0.55
C THR A 157 17.22 -10.85 -0.89
N ARG A 158 17.80 -9.96 -1.71
CA ARG A 158 17.48 -9.85 -3.14
C ARG A 158 18.04 -11.04 -3.91
N MET A 159 19.28 -11.43 -3.67
CA MET A 159 19.86 -12.66 -4.23
C MET A 159 19.04 -13.88 -3.82
N LEU A 160 18.72 -14.01 -2.53
CA LEU A 160 17.92 -15.12 -2.02
C LEU A 160 16.54 -15.18 -2.67
N THR A 161 15.86 -14.04 -2.78
CA THR A 161 14.55 -13.92 -3.45
C THR A 161 14.59 -14.46 -4.87
N LYS A 162 15.63 -14.13 -5.66
CA LYS A 162 15.78 -14.65 -7.03
C LYS A 162 15.98 -16.17 -7.05
N ILE A 163 16.76 -16.72 -6.12
CA ILE A 163 16.99 -18.17 -6.02
C ILE A 163 15.69 -18.91 -5.69
N VAL A 164 14.94 -18.41 -4.70
CA VAL A 164 13.66 -19.00 -4.30
C VAL A 164 12.63 -18.91 -5.42
N ARG A 165 12.54 -17.76 -6.10
CA ARG A 165 11.62 -17.54 -7.23
C ARG A 165 11.83 -18.53 -8.39
N ASP A 166 13.08 -18.89 -8.67
CA ASP A 166 13.43 -19.73 -9.82
C ASP A 166 13.39 -21.25 -9.48
N SER A 167 12.88 -21.61 -8.29
CA SER A 167 12.83 -22.98 -7.75
C SER A 167 11.40 -23.35 -7.33
N ASN A 168 11.01 -24.63 -7.41
CA ASN A 168 9.65 -25.06 -7.02
C ASN A 168 9.44 -25.03 -5.49
N THR A 169 10.29 -25.75 -4.75
CA THR A 169 10.38 -25.69 -3.29
C THR A 169 11.84 -25.51 -2.93
N THR A 170 12.17 -24.50 -2.12
CA THR A 170 13.53 -24.27 -1.64
C THR A 170 13.61 -24.63 -0.17
N LEU A 171 14.18 -25.79 0.17
CA LEU A 171 14.50 -26.11 1.56
C LEU A 171 15.79 -25.40 1.98
N GLY A 172 15.79 -24.92 3.21
CA GLY A 172 16.92 -24.24 3.81
C GLY A 172 17.13 -24.65 5.26
N LYS A 173 18.34 -24.42 5.74
CA LYS A 173 18.66 -24.51 7.16
C LYS A 173 19.63 -23.41 7.57
N ILE A 174 19.41 -22.83 8.74
CA ILE A 174 20.38 -21.97 9.41
C ILE A 174 21.21 -22.89 10.32
N VAL A 175 22.53 -22.86 10.16
CA VAL A 175 23.45 -23.71 10.90
C VAL A 175 24.41 -22.84 11.70
N PHE A 176 24.40 -23.05 13.02
CA PHE A 176 25.37 -22.51 13.96
C PHE A 176 26.54 -23.49 14.15
N GLU A 177 27.71 -22.96 14.48
CA GLU A 177 28.88 -23.78 14.78
C GLU A 177 28.59 -24.74 15.94
N GLY A 178 28.82 -26.04 15.73
CA GLY A 178 28.61 -27.08 16.74
C GLY A 178 27.17 -27.63 16.83
N ASP A 179 26.25 -27.16 15.98
CA ASP A 179 24.84 -27.56 15.99
C ASP A 179 24.35 -28.01 14.59
N PRO A 180 24.86 -29.15 14.07
CA PRO A 180 24.48 -29.63 12.75
C PRO A 180 23.06 -30.22 12.77
N ILE A 181 22.25 -29.85 11.77
CA ILE A 181 20.89 -30.38 11.57
C ILE A 181 20.68 -30.80 10.11
N GLU A 182 19.68 -31.66 9.90
CA GLU A 182 19.24 -32.08 8.56
C GLU A 182 18.18 -31.13 7.97
N PHE A 183 17.93 -31.26 6.66
CA PHE A 183 16.82 -30.55 6.03
C PHE A 183 15.48 -31.17 6.44
N ASP A 184 14.50 -30.33 6.80
CA ASP A 184 13.11 -30.71 7.05
C ASP A 184 12.19 -30.06 6.00
N ASP A 185 11.32 -30.85 5.37
CA ASP A 185 10.24 -30.32 4.53
C ASP A 185 8.95 -30.25 5.35
N PRO A 186 8.55 -29.05 5.83
CA PRO A 186 7.39 -28.91 6.69
C PRO A 186 6.08 -29.26 5.96
N ASN A 187 6.04 -29.21 4.62
CA ASN A 187 4.83 -29.48 3.85
C ASN A 187 4.41 -30.96 3.89
N GLN A 188 5.28 -31.87 4.35
CA GLN A 188 4.94 -33.28 4.54
C GLN A 188 4.08 -33.52 5.80
N ARG A 189 3.93 -32.50 6.66
CA ARG A 189 3.14 -32.54 7.89
C ARG A 189 1.84 -31.77 7.71
N ASN A 190 0.81 -32.17 8.47
CA ASN A 190 -0.41 -31.37 8.59
C ASN A 190 -0.14 -30.15 9.50
N LEU A 191 0.36 -29.07 8.91
CA LEU A 191 0.72 -27.85 9.64
C LEU A 191 -0.51 -27.14 10.24
N MET A 192 -1.68 -27.26 9.62
CA MET A 192 -2.93 -26.73 10.18
C MET A 192 -3.21 -27.34 11.56
N ALA A 193 -3.01 -28.65 11.72
CA ALA A 193 -3.21 -29.33 13.00
C ALA A 193 -2.24 -28.82 14.10
N GLU A 194 -1.07 -28.30 13.73
CA GLU A 194 -0.11 -27.73 14.67
C GLU A 194 -0.53 -26.36 15.20
N VAL A 195 -1.18 -25.54 14.35
CA VAL A 195 -1.54 -24.16 14.68
C VAL A 195 -2.98 -24.00 15.13
N SER A 196 -3.87 -24.89 14.72
CA SER A 196 -5.30 -24.87 15.06
C SER A 196 -5.50 -24.95 16.57
N THR A 197 -6.51 -24.22 17.06
CA THR A 197 -6.97 -24.29 18.43
C THR A 197 -7.33 -25.72 18.84
N LYS A 198 -7.16 -26.03 20.13
CA LYS A 198 -7.41 -27.38 20.67
C LYS A 198 -8.80 -27.53 21.27
N THR A 199 -9.48 -26.42 21.52
CA THR A 199 -10.80 -26.38 22.15
C THR A 199 -11.63 -25.28 21.53
N VAL A 200 -12.95 -25.43 21.54
CA VAL A 200 -13.86 -24.39 21.05
C VAL A 200 -13.71 -23.11 21.90
N GLN A 201 -13.55 -21.98 21.22
CA GLN A 201 -13.51 -20.65 21.83
C GLN A 201 -14.65 -19.79 21.26
N VAL A 202 -15.18 -18.86 22.05
CA VAL A 202 -16.31 -18.03 21.64
C VAL A 202 -15.98 -16.56 21.84
N PHE A 203 -16.04 -15.79 20.76
CA PHE A 203 -15.79 -14.35 20.70
C PHE A 203 -17.06 -13.60 20.32
N GLY A 204 -17.22 -12.36 20.82
CA GLY A 204 -18.43 -11.56 20.55
C GLY A 204 -19.70 -12.14 21.17
N ARG A 205 -19.61 -12.74 22.37
CA ARG A 205 -20.76 -13.37 23.05
C ARG A 205 -21.96 -12.42 23.12
N GLY A 206 -23.13 -12.91 22.72
CA GLY A 206 -24.38 -12.15 22.68
C GLY A 206 -24.63 -11.41 21.37
N ASN A 207 -23.70 -11.46 20.41
CA ASN A 207 -23.95 -10.99 19.05
C ASN A 207 -25.03 -11.83 18.35
N PRO A 208 -25.81 -11.23 17.44
CA PRO A 208 -27.03 -11.84 16.90
C PRO A 208 -26.81 -13.01 15.93
N HIS A 209 -25.64 -13.13 15.29
CA HIS A 209 -25.39 -14.13 14.25
C HIS A 209 -24.36 -15.15 14.72
N LYS A 210 -24.75 -16.41 14.92
CA LYS A 210 -23.80 -17.47 15.31
C LYS A 210 -23.00 -17.91 14.08
N VAL A 211 -21.69 -17.71 14.10
CA VAL A 211 -20.79 -18.13 13.02
C VAL A 211 -19.82 -19.19 13.54
N ILE A 212 -19.80 -20.36 12.90
CA ILE A 212 -18.73 -21.35 13.13
C ILE A 212 -17.52 -20.91 12.30
N ALA A 213 -16.38 -20.71 12.94
CA ALA A 213 -15.11 -20.42 12.27
C ALA A 213 -14.16 -21.62 12.44
N ILE A 214 -13.85 -22.33 11.35
CA ILE A 214 -12.88 -23.42 11.35
C ILE A 214 -11.48 -22.80 11.44
N ASP A 215 -10.77 -23.13 12.51
CA ASP A 215 -9.41 -22.66 12.73
C ASP A 215 -8.39 -23.53 11.98
N CYS A 216 -8.00 -23.10 10.79
CA CYS A 216 -6.90 -23.69 10.04
C CYS A 216 -5.54 -23.02 10.36
N GLY A 217 -5.49 -22.11 11.33
CA GLY A 217 -4.41 -21.14 11.53
C GLY A 217 -4.93 -19.71 11.42
N ILE A 218 -6.06 -19.42 12.07
CA ILE A 218 -6.77 -18.16 11.94
C ILE A 218 -5.92 -16.97 12.41
N LYS A 219 -5.97 -15.89 11.63
CA LYS A 219 -5.45 -14.60 12.02
C LYS A 219 -6.44 -13.83 12.91
N HIS A 220 -5.96 -13.18 13.97
CA HIS A 220 -6.81 -12.44 14.91
C HIS A 220 -7.70 -11.39 14.22
N ASN A 221 -7.21 -10.70 13.19
CA ASN A 221 -8.01 -9.67 12.54
C ASN A 221 -9.23 -10.23 11.78
N ILE A 222 -9.25 -11.52 11.42
CA ILE A 222 -10.45 -12.19 10.89
C ILE A 222 -11.56 -12.20 11.96
N ILE A 223 -11.22 -12.62 13.18
CA ILE A 223 -12.18 -12.68 14.30
C ILE A 223 -12.71 -11.28 14.61
N ARG A 224 -11.82 -10.27 14.66
CA ARG A 224 -12.21 -8.87 14.84
C ARG A 224 -13.21 -8.42 13.80
N ASN A 225 -12.96 -8.70 12.52
CA ASN A 225 -13.82 -8.29 11.42
C ASN A 225 -15.22 -8.92 11.50
N LEU A 226 -15.31 -10.20 11.87
CA LEU A 226 -16.58 -10.90 12.07
C LEU A 226 -17.34 -10.34 13.29
N VAL A 227 -16.68 -10.21 14.44
CA VAL A 227 -17.30 -9.75 15.69
C VAL A 227 -17.81 -8.31 15.56
N LYS A 228 -17.03 -7.40 14.95
CA LYS A 228 -17.43 -6.00 14.71
C LYS A 228 -18.69 -5.87 13.87
N ARG A 229 -19.00 -6.87 13.04
CA ARG A 229 -20.18 -6.90 12.16
C ARG A 229 -21.36 -7.67 12.76
N GLY A 230 -21.25 -8.07 14.02
CA GLY A 230 -22.33 -8.69 14.79
C GLY A 230 -22.35 -10.21 14.73
N ALA A 231 -21.21 -10.86 14.48
CA ALA A 231 -21.08 -12.31 14.63
C ALA A 231 -20.68 -12.70 16.07
N GLU A 232 -21.37 -13.68 16.65
CA GLU A 232 -20.84 -14.48 17.75
C GLU A 232 -20.01 -15.62 17.12
N VAL A 233 -18.69 -15.49 17.20
CA VAL A 233 -17.74 -16.38 16.51
C VAL A 233 -17.40 -17.55 17.41
N HIS A 234 -17.78 -18.76 16.99
CA HIS A 234 -17.39 -20.01 17.60
C HIS A 234 -16.18 -20.54 16.84
N LEU A 235 -14.98 -20.24 17.33
CA LEU A 235 -13.74 -20.72 16.77
C LEU A 235 -13.53 -22.18 17.16
N VAL A 236 -13.51 -23.09 16.18
CA VAL A 236 -13.44 -24.53 16.41
C VAL A 236 -12.13 -25.13 15.87
N PRO A 237 -11.62 -26.22 16.46
CA PRO A 237 -10.50 -26.97 15.88
C PRO A 237 -10.74 -27.35 14.41
N TRP A 238 -9.66 -27.45 13.62
CA TRP A 238 -9.74 -27.72 12.18
C TRP A 238 -10.51 -29.00 11.83
N ASP A 239 -10.52 -29.98 12.75
CA ASP A 239 -11.17 -31.27 12.58
C ASP A 239 -12.46 -31.45 13.39
N TYR A 240 -13.00 -30.35 13.93
CA TYR A 240 -14.23 -30.35 14.69
C TYR A 240 -15.44 -30.71 13.83
N ASP A 241 -16.31 -31.58 14.33
CA ASP A 241 -17.56 -31.94 13.67
C ASP A 241 -18.69 -31.00 14.10
N PHE A 242 -18.94 -29.97 13.29
CA PHE A 242 -20.01 -29.00 13.45
C PHE A 242 -21.28 -29.37 12.65
N THR A 243 -21.30 -30.52 11.96
CA THR A 243 -22.35 -30.85 10.97
C THR A 243 -23.75 -31.00 11.57
N ASN A 244 -23.85 -31.25 12.88
CA ASN A 244 -25.12 -31.38 13.59
C ASN A 244 -25.48 -30.13 14.42
N GLU A 245 -24.68 -29.07 14.33
CA GLU A 245 -24.92 -27.82 15.04
C GLU A 245 -25.81 -26.85 14.25
N GLN A 246 -26.55 -26.03 14.99
CA GLN A 246 -27.23 -24.88 14.41
C GLN A 246 -26.30 -23.67 14.42
N PHE A 247 -26.15 -23.02 13.28
CA PHE A 247 -25.39 -21.78 13.07
C PHE A 247 -25.93 -21.04 11.85
N ASP A 248 -25.66 -19.74 11.78
CA ASP A 248 -26.18 -18.86 10.75
C ASP A 248 -25.22 -18.67 9.57
N GLY A 249 -23.92 -18.95 9.78
CA GLY A 249 -22.89 -18.91 8.75
C GLY A 249 -21.67 -19.77 9.10
N LEU A 250 -20.99 -20.26 8.06
CA LEU A 250 -19.73 -21.01 8.18
C LEU A 250 -18.58 -20.18 7.61
N PHE A 251 -17.50 -20.11 8.37
CA PHE A 251 -16.29 -19.43 7.97
C PHE A 251 -15.09 -20.39 8.03
N ILE A 252 -14.22 -20.37 7.03
CA ILE A 252 -12.99 -21.18 7.00
C ILE A 252 -11.79 -20.25 6.89
N SER A 253 -10.89 -20.28 7.88
CA SER A 253 -9.78 -19.34 7.97
C SER A 253 -8.63 -19.62 7.01
N ASN A 254 -7.67 -18.70 7.00
CA ASN A 254 -6.34 -18.95 6.48
C ASN A 254 -5.61 -20.06 7.27
N GLY A 255 -4.45 -20.49 6.76
CA GLY A 255 -3.65 -21.53 7.40
C GLY A 255 -2.39 -21.93 6.62
N PRO A 256 -1.44 -22.62 7.28
CA PRO A 256 -0.23 -23.14 6.65
C PRO A 256 -0.43 -24.53 6.03
N GLY A 257 0.48 -24.90 5.13
CA GLY A 257 0.65 -26.27 4.64
C GLY A 257 -0.18 -26.64 3.43
N ASP A 258 -0.25 -27.95 3.15
CA ASP A 258 -0.97 -28.52 2.01
C ASP A 258 -2.46 -28.73 2.36
N PRO A 259 -3.40 -28.10 1.62
CA PRO A 259 -4.84 -28.28 1.85
C PRO A 259 -5.31 -29.73 1.67
N ALA A 260 -4.63 -30.54 0.87
CA ALA A 260 -5.02 -31.93 0.62
C ALA A 260 -4.95 -32.80 1.89
N LEU A 261 -4.19 -32.38 2.91
CA LEU A 261 -4.10 -33.05 4.21
C LEU A 261 -5.28 -32.72 5.15
N ALA A 262 -6.18 -31.80 4.76
CA ALA A 262 -7.33 -31.35 5.55
C ALA A 262 -8.55 -32.28 5.47
N HIS A 263 -8.37 -33.60 5.36
CA HIS A 263 -9.44 -34.55 4.98
C HIS A 263 -10.75 -34.38 5.76
N LYS A 264 -10.70 -34.23 7.09
CA LYS A 264 -11.90 -34.06 7.93
C LYS A 264 -12.59 -32.71 7.70
N ALA A 265 -11.83 -31.62 7.58
CA ALA A 265 -12.40 -30.30 7.29
C ALA A 265 -13.10 -30.30 5.93
N ILE A 266 -12.47 -30.89 4.91
CA ILE A 266 -13.04 -31.06 3.57
C ILE A 266 -14.36 -31.85 3.65
N GLU A 267 -14.39 -32.96 4.38
CA GLU A 267 -15.61 -33.76 4.55
C GLU A 267 -16.74 -32.97 5.22
N HIS A 268 -16.46 -32.24 6.31
CA HIS A 268 -17.48 -31.49 7.03
C HIS A 268 -17.99 -30.29 6.23
N VAL A 269 -17.10 -29.57 5.53
CA VAL A 269 -17.47 -28.44 4.65
C VAL A 269 -18.31 -28.92 3.48
N SER A 270 -17.98 -30.07 2.88
CA SER A 270 -18.73 -30.66 1.77
C SER A 270 -20.20 -30.91 2.16
N LYS A 271 -20.45 -31.45 3.37
CA LYS A 271 -21.81 -31.66 3.89
C LYS A 271 -22.62 -30.36 3.98
N VAL A 272 -22.02 -29.27 4.47
CA VAL A 272 -22.70 -27.96 4.58
C VAL A 272 -22.98 -27.36 3.20
N ILE A 273 -22.03 -27.48 2.28
CA ILE A 273 -22.21 -27.03 0.88
C ILE A 273 -23.37 -27.80 0.24
N ASP A 274 -23.46 -29.11 0.45
CA ASP A 274 -24.51 -29.96 -0.13
C ASP A 274 -25.91 -29.57 0.38
N GLU A 275 -26.06 -29.30 1.68
CA GLU A 275 -27.30 -28.79 2.28
C GLU A 275 -27.75 -27.44 1.68
N GLY A 276 -26.79 -26.57 1.36
CA GLY A 276 -26.94 -25.44 0.45
C GLY A 276 -27.68 -24.19 0.98
N ASN A 277 -28.10 -24.19 2.24
CA ASN A 277 -28.83 -23.06 2.84
C ASN A 277 -27.97 -22.09 3.66
N THR A 278 -26.75 -22.51 4.03
CA THR A 278 -25.90 -21.75 4.95
C THR A 278 -24.86 -20.97 4.18
N PRO A 279 -24.73 -19.64 4.39
CA PRO A 279 -23.63 -18.88 3.83
C PRO A 279 -22.27 -19.42 4.26
N VAL A 280 -21.36 -19.58 3.29
CA VAL A 280 -20.00 -20.07 3.51
C VAL A 280 -19.01 -19.05 2.96
N PHE A 281 -18.04 -18.64 3.78
CA PHE A 281 -16.93 -17.78 3.38
C PHE A 281 -15.58 -18.37 3.75
N GLY A 282 -14.74 -18.65 2.75
CA GLY A 282 -13.39 -19.18 2.93
C GLY A 282 -12.29 -18.18 2.57
N ILE A 283 -11.27 -18.06 3.41
CA ILE A 283 -10.09 -17.18 3.20
C ILE A 283 -8.81 -18.02 3.07
N CYS A 284 -8.01 -17.78 2.04
CA CYS A 284 -6.72 -18.43 1.80
C CYS A 284 -6.79 -19.97 1.81
N MET A 285 -6.41 -20.64 2.90
CA MET A 285 -6.64 -22.07 3.10
C MET A 285 -8.14 -22.43 2.95
N GLY A 286 -9.04 -21.55 3.39
CA GLY A 286 -10.48 -21.70 3.20
C GLY A 286 -10.91 -21.71 1.73
N ASN A 287 -10.25 -20.97 0.83
CA ASN A 287 -10.50 -21.07 -0.62
C ASN A 287 -10.24 -22.51 -1.11
N GLN A 288 -9.11 -23.05 -0.68
CA GLN A 288 -8.63 -24.37 -1.10
C GLN A 288 -9.48 -25.50 -0.51
N ILE A 289 -9.84 -25.43 0.77
CA ILE A 289 -10.72 -26.42 1.42
C ILE A 289 -12.11 -26.41 0.80
N VAL A 290 -12.69 -25.23 0.53
CA VAL A 290 -13.99 -25.13 -0.15
C VAL A 290 -13.90 -25.69 -1.58
N GLY A 291 -12.82 -25.39 -2.31
CA GLY A 291 -12.57 -25.97 -3.63
C GLY A 291 -12.47 -27.49 -3.61
N HIS A 292 -11.72 -28.08 -2.67
CA HIS A 292 -11.65 -29.54 -2.47
C HIS A 292 -13.01 -30.12 -2.09
N ALA A 293 -13.76 -29.45 -1.21
CA ALA A 293 -15.09 -29.88 -0.79
C ALA A 293 -16.12 -29.85 -1.94
N ALA A 294 -15.92 -28.97 -2.91
CA ALA A 294 -16.69 -28.95 -4.15
C ALA A 294 -16.24 -30.06 -5.13
N GLY A 295 -14.98 -30.48 -5.08
CA GLY A 295 -14.40 -31.53 -5.94
C GLY A 295 -13.28 -31.06 -6.88
N ALA A 296 -12.82 -29.81 -6.72
CA ALA A 296 -11.66 -29.28 -7.45
C ALA A 296 -10.34 -29.74 -6.82
N GLN A 297 -9.24 -29.56 -7.56
CA GLN A 297 -7.88 -29.92 -7.14
C GLN A 297 -7.06 -28.67 -6.80
N THR A 298 -5.99 -28.87 -6.03
CA THR A 298 -4.99 -27.84 -5.72
C THR A 298 -3.60 -28.28 -6.17
N TYR A 299 -2.74 -27.32 -6.47
CA TYR A 299 -1.34 -27.56 -6.83
C TYR A 299 -0.42 -26.59 -6.08
N LYS A 300 0.83 -27.00 -5.86
CA LYS A 300 1.89 -26.13 -5.31
C LYS A 300 2.32 -25.14 -6.39
N LEU A 301 2.34 -23.86 -6.06
CA LEU A 301 2.84 -22.81 -6.93
C LEU A 301 4.37 -22.87 -7.04
N LEU A 302 4.89 -22.66 -8.24
CA LEU A 302 6.34 -22.43 -8.45
C LEU A 302 6.81 -21.20 -7.67
N LEU A 303 6.03 -20.13 -7.76
CA LEU A 303 6.20 -18.91 -6.99
C LEU A 303 4.92 -18.68 -6.20
N GLY A 304 4.96 -18.96 -4.90
CA GLY A 304 3.81 -18.62 -4.05
C GLY A 304 3.59 -17.11 -3.98
N ASN A 305 2.33 -16.68 -3.95
CA ASN A 305 2.00 -15.26 -3.86
C ASN A 305 2.10 -14.80 -2.41
N ARG A 306 3.12 -13.96 -2.14
CA ARG A 306 3.49 -13.50 -0.79
C ARG A 306 3.85 -12.01 -0.82
N GLY A 307 2.92 -11.16 -0.39
CA GLY A 307 3.06 -9.72 -0.53
C GLY A 307 1.89 -8.93 0.04
N HIS A 308 2.02 -7.60 0.00
CA HIS A 308 0.93 -6.64 0.28
C HIS A 308 0.50 -5.86 -0.97
N ASN A 309 1.00 -6.29 -2.14
CA ASN A 309 0.86 -5.61 -3.41
C ASN A 309 0.35 -6.53 -4.52
N GLN A 310 -0.40 -7.59 -4.18
CA GLN A 310 -0.88 -8.56 -5.17
C GLN A 310 -2.20 -8.07 -5.79
N PRO A 311 -2.23 -7.80 -7.11
CA PRO A 311 -3.42 -7.31 -7.79
C PRO A 311 -4.36 -8.47 -8.11
N VAL A 312 -5.63 -8.33 -7.72
CA VAL A 312 -6.69 -9.28 -8.07
C VAL A 312 -7.81 -8.56 -8.82
N VAL A 313 -8.41 -9.24 -9.79
CA VAL A 313 -9.54 -8.74 -10.56
C VAL A 313 -10.78 -9.54 -10.22
N ASN A 314 -11.86 -8.87 -9.85
CA ASN A 314 -13.18 -9.46 -9.70
C ASN A 314 -13.77 -9.74 -11.08
N LEU A 315 -14.01 -11.01 -11.39
CA LEU A 315 -14.47 -11.44 -12.71
C LEU A 315 -15.95 -11.13 -12.98
N LEU A 316 -16.75 -10.84 -11.95
CA LEU A 316 -18.15 -10.44 -12.11
C LEU A 316 -18.30 -9.02 -12.64
N ASN A 317 -17.41 -8.12 -12.25
CA ASN A 317 -17.60 -6.69 -12.49
C ASN A 317 -16.38 -5.95 -13.06
N GLY A 318 -15.21 -6.59 -13.13
CA GLY A 318 -13.98 -6.03 -13.68
C GLY A 318 -13.22 -5.08 -12.74
N GLN A 319 -13.65 -4.92 -11.49
CA GLN A 319 -12.90 -4.13 -10.50
C GLN A 319 -11.59 -4.83 -10.11
N ALA A 320 -10.54 -4.04 -9.96
CA ALA A 320 -9.25 -4.49 -9.46
C ALA A 320 -9.05 -4.04 -8.01
N PHE A 321 -8.39 -4.87 -7.21
CA PHE A 321 -8.04 -4.61 -5.82
C PHE A 321 -6.58 -4.98 -5.56
N ILE A 322 -5.91 -4.24 -4.68
CA ILE A 322 -4.59 -4.62 -4.16
C ILE A 322 -4.80 -5.40 -2.87
N THR A 323 -4.13 -6.54 -2.74
CA THR A 323 -4.39 -7.49 -1.67
C THR A 323 -3.12 -7.97 -0.97
N SER A 324 -3.30 -8.33 0.31
CA SER A 324 -2.33 -9.12 1.05
C SER A 324 -2.51 -10.60 0.76
N GLN A 325 -1.41 -11.29 0.45
CA GLN A 325 -1.41 -12.73 0.18
C GLN A 325 -0.25 -13.40 0.86
N ASN A 326 -0.47 -14.64 1.32
CA ASN A 326 0.56 -15.51 1.86
C ASN A 326 0.19 -16.99 1.64
N HIS A 327 0.30 -17.47 0.40
CA HIS A 327 0.03 -18.87 0.08
C HIS A 327 1.06 -19.46 -0.89
N GLY A 328 1.33 -20.75 -0.73
CA GLY A 328 2.20 -21.52 -1.61
C GLY A 328 1.46 -22.54 -2.49
N PHE A 329 0.14 -22.67 -2.30
CA PHE A 329 -0.74 -23.54 -3.07
C PHE A 329 -1.83 -22.70 -3.72
N ALA A 330 -2.37 -23.16 -4.84
CA ALA A 330 -3.48 -22.54 -5.54
C ALA A 330 -4.51 -23.59 -5.96
N LEU A 331 -5.75 -23.15 -6.18
CA LEU A 331 -6.82 -23.96 -6.72
C LEU A 331 -6.69 -24.05 -8.25
N ASP A 332 -6.84 -25.25 -8.82
CA ASP A 332 -6.90 -25.45 -10.26
C ASP A 332 -8.32 -25.16 -10.77
N GLU A 333 -8.51 -23.96 -11.33
CA GLU A 333 -9.79 -23.53 -11.87
C GLU A 333 -10.33 -24.42 -12.98
N SER A 334 -9.48 -25.17 -13.69
CA SER A 334 -9.91 -26.09 -14.76
C SER A 334 -10.61 -27.35 -14.23
N THR A 335 -10.46 -27.63 -12.94
CA THR A 335 -11.06 -28.78 -12.25
C THR A 335 -12.34 -28.41 -11.49
N LEU A 336 -12.78 -27.16 -11.57
CA LEU A 336 -14.03 -26.74 -10.94
C LEU A 336 -15.22 -27.51 -11.52
N PRO A 337 -16.08 -28.08 -10.67
CA PRO A 337 -17.26 -28.81 -11.12
C PRO A 337 -18.36 -27.87 -11.61
N GLU A 338 -19.43 -28.44 -12.17
CA GLU A 338 -20.61 -27.68 -12.59
C GLU A 338 -21.15 -26.81 -11.44
N HIS A 339 -21.66 -25.62 -11.78
CA HIS A 339 -22.21 -24.62 -10.86
C HIS A 339 -21.19 -23.86 -10.00
N TRP A 340 -19.90 -24.05 -10.22
CA TRP A 340 -18.84 -23.25 -9.61
C TRP A 340 -18.13 -22.39 -10.65
N GLU A 341 -17.85 -21.15 -10.26
CA GLU A 341 -17.18 -20.18 -11.14
C GLU A 341 -16.05 -19.47 -10.37
N PRO A 342 -14.95 -19.10 -11.05
CA PRO A 342 -13.94 -18.24 -10.45
C PRO A 342 -14.55 -16.86 -10.18
N LEU A 343 -14.34 -16.35 -8.96
CA LEU A 343 -14.80 -15.02 -8.53
C LEU A 343 -13.71 -13.97 -8.70
N PHE A 344 -12.48 -14.31 -8.30
CA PHE A 344 -11.32 -13.43 -8.43
C PHE A 344 -10.20 -14.14 -9.19
N ARG A 345 -9.37 -13.37 -9.88
CA ARG A 345 -8.16 -13.86 -10.55
C ARG A 345 -6.98 -12.92 -10.33
N ASN A 346 -5.79 -13.49 -10.17
CA ASN A 346 -4.57 -12.72 -10.04
C ASN A 346 -4.24 -12.05 -11.38
N ALA A 347 -3.99 -10.75 -11.37
CA ALA A 347 -3.70 -10.02 -12.62
C ALA A 347 -2.28 -10.25 -13.16
N ASN A 348 -1.36 -10.76 -12.33
CA ASN A 348 0.04 -11.00 -12.71
C ASN A 348 0.24 -12.39 -13.34
N ASP A 349 -0.31 -13.43 -12.72
CA ASP A 349 -0.03 -14.83 -13.08
C ASP A 349 -1.27 -15.66 -13.46
N MET A 350 -2.45 -15.04 -13.46
CA MET A 350 -3.73 -15.64 -13.83
C MET A 350 -4.21 -16.78 -12.91
N THR A 351 -3.58 -16.99 -11.76
CA THR A 351 -4.01 -18.00 -10.79
C THR A 351 -5.36 -17.64 -10.15
N ASN A 352 -6.07 -18.67 -9.65
CA ASN A 352 -7.35 -18.49 -8.99
C ASN A 352 -7.17 -17.72 -7.67
N GLU A 353 -8.00 -16.69 -7.47
CA GLU A 353 -7.97 -15.85 -6.27
C GLU A 353 -9.25 -15.92 -5.44
N GLY A 354 -10.13 -16.86 -5.77
CA GLY A 354 -11.44 -17.02 -5.16
C GLY A 354 -12.43 -17.67 -6.11
N ILE A 355 -13.42 -18.34 -5.55
CA ILE A 355 -14.49 -19.03 -6.28
C ILE A 355 -15.84 -18.65 -5.66
N MET A 356 -16.90 -18.90 -6.41
CA MET A 356 -18.26 -18.80 -5.93
C MET A 356 -19.13 -19.92 -6.49
N HIS A 357 -20.18 -20.27 -5.76
CA HIS A 357 -21.26 -21.07 -6.30
C HIS A 357 -22.26 -20.15 -7.02
N THR A 358 -22.77 -20.61 -8.17
CA THR A 358 -23.70 -19.84 -9.02
C THR A 358 -25.10 -19.60 -8.44
N SER A 359 -25.46 -20.27 -7.34
CA SER A 359 -26.82 -20.23 -6.77
C SER A 359 -26.84 -20.30 -5.24
N LYS A 360 -25.93 -21.06 -4.63
CA LYS A 360 -25.77 -21.14 -3.16
C LYS A 360 -24.97 -19.94 -2.63
N PRO A 361 -25.15 -19.52 -1.37
CA PRO A 361 -24.43 -18.39 -0.76
C PRO A 361 -22.99 -18.76 -0.36
N VAL A 362 -22.22 -19.37 -1.26
CA VAL A 362 -20.85 -19.85 -1.00
C VAL A 362 -19.87 -19.07 -1.87
N PHE A 363 -18.91 -18.40 -1.23
CA PHE A 363 -17.83 -17.71 -1.93
C PHE A 363 -16.54 -17.72 -1.13
N THR A 364 -15.42 -17.41 -1.77
CA THR A 364 -14.11 -17.44 -1.15
C THR A 364 -13.21 -16.33 -1.68
N ALA A 365 -12.11 -16.09 -0.97
CA ALA A 365 -10.98 -15.29 -1.41
C ALA A 365 -9.68 -16.06 -1.08
N GLN A 366 -8.75 -16.14 -2.01
CA GLN A 366 -7.43 -16.76 -1.78
C GLN A 366 -6.47 -15.79 -1.07
N PHE A 367 -6.71 -14.49 -1.21
CA PHE A 367 -6.06 -13.41 -0.49
C PHE A 367 -6.67 -13.19 0.90
N HIS A 368 -6.13 -12.22 1.64
CA HIS A 368 -6.45 -11.90 3.03
C HIS A 368 -7.19 -10.56 3.18
N PRO A 369 -8.53 -10.54 3.02
CA PRO A 369 -9.38 -9.36 3.22
C PRO A 369 -9.25 -8.68 4.59
N GLU A 370 -8.85 -9.43 5.61
CA GLU A 370 -8.62 -8.89 6.95
C GLU A 370 -7.37 -8.02 7.03
N ALA A 371 -6.43 -8.15 6.08
CA ALA A 371 -5.16 -7.42 6.06
C ALA A 371 -4.41 -7.50 7.41
N PHE A 372 -4.20 -6.36 8.08
CA PHE A 372 -3.33 -6.16 9.25
C PHE A 372 -1.84 -6.14 8.90
N GLY A 373 -1.36 -4.96 8.48
CA GLY A 373 -0.03 -4.71 7.92
C GLY A 373 -0.05 -4.37 6.41
N GLY A 374 -1.05 -4.87 5.67
CA GLY A 374 -1.26 -4.58 4.25
C GLY A 374 -2.55 -3.78 3.96
N PRO A 375 -2.95 -3.65 2.68
CA PRO A 375 -4.07 -2.81 2.24
C PRO A 375 -5.43 -3.33 2.74
N THR A 376 -6.34 -2.42 3.10
CA THR A 376 -7.68 -2.74 3.62
C THR A 376 -8.77 -2.75 2.55
N ASP A 377 -8.38 -2.78 1.27
CA ASP A 377 -9.23 -2.52 0.10
C ASP A 377 -10.34 -3.57 -0.12
N THR A 378 -10.23 -4.72 0.54
CA THR A 378 -11.15 -5.85 0.37
C THR A 378 -11.92 -6.24 1.64
N GLU A 379 -11.85 -5.42 2.69
CA GLU A 379 -12.56 -5.66 3.96
C GLU A 379 -14.08 -5.79 3.76
N PHE A 380 -14.63 -5.16 2.71
CA PHE A 380 -16.05 -5.23 2.35
C PHE A 380 -16.57 -6.67 2.15
N LEU A 381 -15.70 -7.65 1.90
CA LEU A 381 -16.10 -9.05 1.77
C LEU A 381 -16.71 -9.61 3.07
N PHE A 382 -16.27 -9.12 4.23
CA PHE A 382 -16.92 -9.45 5.51
C PHE A 382 -18.34 -8.87 5.58
N ASP A 383 -18.56 -7.66 5.05
CA ASP A 383 -19.90 -7.09 4.96
C ASP A 383 -20.80 -7.93 4.05
N LYS A 384 -20.27 -8.42 2.92
CA LYS A 384 -21.02 -9.31 2.02
C LYS A 384 -21.40 -10.62 2.70
N PHE A 385 -20.48 -11.24 3.43
CA PHE A 385 -20.75 -12.47 4.18
C PHE A 385 -21.87 -12.27 5.21
N ILE A 386 -21.78 -11.23 6.04
CA ILE A 386 -22.81 -10.95 7.06
C ILE A 386 -24.15 -10.57 6.44
N ASN A 387 -24.16 -9.90 5.27
CA ASN A 387 -25.40 -9.62 4.56
C ASN A 387 -26.06 -10.89 4.02
N LEU A 388 -25.30 -11.86 3.51
CA LEU A 388 -25.85 -13.16 3.10
C LEU A 388 -26.45 -13.94 4.29
N ILE A 389 -25.91 -13.78 5.49
CA ILE A 389 -26.50 -14.36 6.71
C ILE A 389 -27.85 -13.69 7.03
N ARG A 390 -27.93 -12.37 6.88
CA ARG A 390 -29.15 -11.59 7.17
C ARG A 390 -30.24 -11.81 6.13
N ASP A 391 -29.88 -11.93 4.86
CA ASP A 391 -30.78 -12.15 3.74
C ASP A 391 -30.57 -13.53 3.11
N LYS A 392 -31.35 -14.50 3.57
CA LYS A 392 -31.30 -15.89 3.09
C LYS A 392 -31.78 -16.05 1.64
N THR A 393 -32.31 -14.99 1.01
CA THR A 393 -32.71 -15.02 -0.41
C THR A 393 -31.62 -14.48 -1.34
N ALA A 394 -30.60 -13.83 -0.79
CA ALA A 394 -29.51 -13.26 -1.58
C ALA A 394 -28.55 -14.34 -2.07
N THR A 395 -28.15 -14.23 -3.34
CA THR A 395 -27.04 -15.00 -3.92
C THR A 395 -25.74 -14.21 -3.84
N VAL A 396 -24.60 -14.87 -4.00
CA VAL A 396 -23.28 -14.20 -4.10
C VAL A 396 -23.30 -13.13 -5.18
N ILE A 397 -23.85 -13.44 -6.36
CA ILE A 397 -23.95 -12.49 -7.49
C ILE A 397 -24.74 -11.24 -7.06
N SER A 398 -25.90 -11.42 -6.43
CA SER A 398 -26.71 -10.28 -5.97
C SER A 398 -26.01 -9.46 -4.89
N ALA A 399 -25.19 -10.10 -4.03
CA ALA A 399 -24.44 -9.42 -2.98
C ALA A 399 -23.24 -8.64 -3.54
N MET A 400 -22.60 -9.14 -4.61
CA MET A 400 -21.42 -8.53 -5.24
C MET A 400 -21.76 -7.43 -6.25
N LEU A 401 -23.04 -7.22 -6.58
CA LEU A 401 -23.54 -6.19 -7.50
C LEU A 401 -24.34 -5.10 -6.75
N PRO A 402 -24.49 -3.88 -7.30
CA PRO A 402 -24.01 -3.43 -8.60
C PRO A 402 -22.51 -3.12 -8.63
N ALA A 403 -21.91 -3.40 -9.79
CA ALA A 403 -20.60 -2.91 -10.17
C ALA A 403 -20.59 -1.38 -10.33
N PRO A 404 -19.45 -0.70 -10.13
CA PRO A 404 -19.24 0.62 -10.72
C PRO A 404 -19.51 0.56 -12.23
N LYS A 405 -20.08 1.62 -12.80
CA LYS A 405 -20.27 1.70 -14.26
C LYS A 405 -18.89 1.65 -14.92
N LYS A 406 -18.65 0.64 -15.76
CA LYS A 406 -17.44 0.58 -16.60
C LYS A 406 -17.33 1.88 -17.40
N ALA A 407 -16.20 2.57 -17.29
CA ALA A 407 -15.97 3.78 -18.05
C ALA A 407 -15.93 3.48 -19.56
N GLU A 408 -16.62 4.33 -20.31
CA GLU A 408 -16.52 4.32 -21.77
C GLU A 408 -15.22 5.01 -22.17
N ARG A 409 -14.52 4.44 -23.16
CA ARG A 409 -13.31 5.05 -23.72
C ARG A 409 -13.70 6.36 -24.40
N LEU A 410 -12.97 7.43 -24.13
CA LEU A 410 -13.13 8.69 -24.83
C LEU A 410 -12.57 8.54 -26.25
N GLU A 411 -13.36 8.92 -27.24
CA GLU A 411 -12.95 8.98 -28.64
C GLU A 411 -12.36 10.36 -28.91
N VAL A 412 -11.03 10.41 -29.07
CA VAL A 412 -10.27 11.62 -29.41
C VAL A 412 -9.27 11.32 -30.52
N SER A 413 -9.10 12.25 -31.44
CA SER A 413 -8.25 12.12 -32.62
C SER A 413 -7.07 13.08 -32.62
N LYS A 414 -7.21 14.26 -32.02
CA LYS A 414 -6.17 15.28 -31.93
C LYS A 414 -6.17 15.96 -30.56
N VAL A 415 -5.06 15.83 -29.84
CA VAL A 415 -4.91 16.35 -28.48
C VAL A 415 -3.92 17.50 -28.42
N LEU A 416 -4.35 18.61 -27.82
CA LEU A 416 -3.48 19.71 -27.43
C LEU A 416 -2.87 19.46 -26.04
N VAL A 417 -1.54 19.42 -25.95
CA VAL A 417 -0.78 19.29 -24.71
C VAL A 417 -0.22 20.65 -24.33
N LEU A 418 -0.57 21.15 -23.15
CA LEU A 418 0.02 22.36 -22.58
C LEU A 418 1.29 22.00 -21.81
N GLY A 419 2.43 22.48 -22.29
CA GLY A 419 3.73 22.31 -21.65
C GLY A 419 3.94 23.21 -20.43
N SER A 420 5.10 23.06 -19.81
CA SER A 420 5.49 23.67 -18.53
C SER A 420 5.60 25.21 -18.56
N GLY A 421 5.84 25.80 -19.74
CA GLY A 421 6.21 27.21 -19.82
C GLY A 421 7.68 27.42 -19.50
N GLY A 422 8.03 28.58 -18.94
CA GLY A 422 9.40 28.85 -18.50
C GLY A 422 9.73 28.16 -17.17
N LEU A 423 11.00 27.76 -16.99
CA LEU A 423 11.46 27.20 -15.72
C LEU A 423 11.46 28.26 -14.61
N SER A 424 10.87 27.93 -13.46
CA SER A 424 10.85 28.79 -12.27
C SER A 424 11.07 27.98 -10.99
N ILE A 425 11.44 28.64 -9.89
CA ILE A 425 11.61 27.94 -8.60
C ILE A 425 10.24 27.39 -8.17
N GLY A 426 10.19 26.10 -7.87
CA GLY A 426 8.94 25.37 -7.61
C GLY A 426 8.23 24.81 -8.85
N GLN A 427 8.73 25.11 -10.06
CA GLN A 427 8.28 24.52 -11.33
C GLN A 427 9.46 24.23 -12.25
N ALA A 428 10.08 23.06 -12.05
CA ALA A 428 11.30 22.66 -12.73
C ALA A 428 11.03 21.73 -13.93
N GLY A 429 12.07 21.04 -14.39
CA GLY A 429 12.02 20.14 -15.55
C GLY A 429 11.21 18.84 -15.36
N GLU A 430 10.56 18.64 -14.22
CA GLU A 430 9.66 17.48 -14.01
C GLU A 430 8.53 17.46 -15.05
N PHE A 431 7.98 18.63 -15.38
CA PHE A 431 6.90 18.79 -16.35
C PHE A 431 7.38 18.59 -17.79
N ASP A 432 8.65 18.86 -18.08
CA ASP A 432 9.24 18.52 -19.38
C ASP A 432 9.25 16.99 -19.59
N TYR A 433 9.58 16.23 -18.54
CA TYR A 433 9.54 14.76 -18.57
C TYR A 433 8.10 14.23 -18.64
N SER A 434 7.21 14.70 -17.77
CA SER A 434 5.82 14.25 -17.69
C SER A 434 5.06 14.54 -18.99
N GLY A 435 5.23 15.74 -19.55
CA GLY A 435 4.65 16.11 -20.84
C GLY A 435 5.16 15.25 -21.99
N SER A 436 6.44 14.88 -22.02
CA SER A 436 6.98 13.94 -23.01
C SER A 436 6.43 12.52 -22.87
N GLN A 437 6.17 12.04 -21.65
CA GLN A 437 5.53 10.74 -21.45
C GLN A 437 4.06 10.75 -21.91
N ALA A 438 3.34 11.86 -21.68
CA ALA A 438 1.99 12.03 -22.19
C ALA A 438 1.95 11.98 -23.73
N ILE A 439 2.88 12.66 -24.41
CA ILE A 439 3.02 12.60 -25.87
C ILE A 439 3.25 11.16 -26.33
N LYS A 440 4.16 10.43 -25.68
CA LYS A 440 4.43 9.01 -26.00
C LYS A 440 3.16 8.16 -25.91
N ALA A 441 2.43 8.25 -24.79
CA ALA A 441 1.22 7.46 -24.57
C ALA A 441 0.13 7.77 -25.60
N LEU A 442 -0.07 9.05 -25.94
CA LEU A 442 -1.03 9.45 -26.99
C LEU A 442 -0.66 8.86 -28.36
N LYS A 443 0.62 8.87 -28.72
CA LYS A 443 1.09 8.33 -30.00
C LYS A 443 1.00 6.81 -30.09
N GLU A 444 1.22 6.09 -28.98
CA GLU A 444 1.00 4.64 -28.91
C GLU A 444 -0.46 4.26 -29.18
N GLU A 445 -1.40 5.14 -28.80
CA GLU A 445 -2.83 5.01 -29.08
C GLU A 445 -3.26 5.59 -30.44
N GLY A 446 -2.31 6.05 -31.26
CA GLY A 446 -2.58 6.56 -32.61
C GLY A 446 -3.23 7.95 -32.65
N ILE A 447 -3.10 8.75 -31.58
CA ILE A 447 -3.68 10.09 -31.46
C ILE A 447 -2.68 11.14 -31.97
N GLU A 448 -3.15 12.10 -32.77
CA GLU A 448 -2.33 13.24 -33.22
C GLU A 448 -2.09 14.21 -32.06
N VAL A 449 -0.85 14.67 -31.89
CA VAL A 449 -0.46 15.50 -30.75
C VAL A 449 0.04 16.87 -31.19
N VAL A 450 -0.60 17.91 -30.67
CA VAL A 450 -0.14 19.31 -30.76
C VAL A 450 0.44 19.70 -29.41
N LEU A 451 1.66 20.21 -29.39
CA LEU A 451 2.31 20.71 -28.17
C LEU A 451 2.42 22.23 -28.20
N MET A 452 2.06 22.88 -27.10
CA MET A 452 2.45 24.27 -26.82
C MET A 452 3.48 24.31 -25.71
N ASN A 453 4.68 24.82 -26.00
CA ASN A 453 5.69 25.10 -24.97
C ASN A 453 6.64 26.22 -25.44
N PRO A 454 6.70 27.39 -24.77
CA PRO A 454 7.61 28.46 -25.14
C PRO A 454 9.09 28.16 -24.80
N ASN A 455 9.37 27.17 -23.95
CA ASN A 455 10.73 26.82 -23.55
C ASN A 455 11.43 25.99 -24.64
N ILE A 456 12.17 26.67 -25.52
CA ILE A 456 12.98 26.06 -26.59
C ILE A 456 14.07 25.10 -26.10
N ALA A 457 14.42 25.11 -24.81
CA ALA A 457 15.43 24.24 -24.22
C ALA A 457 14.82 22.96 -23.62
N SER A 458 13.49 22.81 -23.67
CA SER A 458 12.79 21.64 -23.14
C SER A 458 12.97 20.44 -24.06
N VAL A 459 13.29 19.28 -23.48
CA VAL A 459 13.32 17.99 -24.19
C VAL A 459 11.95 17.65 -24.83
N GLN A 460 10.87 18.23 -24.29
CA GLN A 460 9.51 18.10 -24.81
C GLN A 460 9.37 18.64 -26.23
N THR A 461 10.23 19.60 -26.62
CA THR A 461 10.18 20.29 -27.91
C THR A 461 11.13 19.71 -28.96
N ASN A 462 11.78 18.58 -28.66
CA ASN A 462 12.72 17.94 -29.58
C ASN A 462 12.02 17.46 -30.87
N ALA A 463 12.71 17.66 -31.99
CA ALA A 463 12.22 17.32 -33.33
C ALA A 463 12.47 15.87 -33.76
N GLU A 464 12.97 15.00 -32.86
CA GLU A 464 13.28 13.60 -33.15
C GLU A 464 12.90 12.69 -31.97
N GLY A 465 12.36 11.51 -32.29
CA GLY A 465 12.11 10.41 -31.34
C GLY A 465 10.64 10.08 -31.10
N GLU A 466 10.40 9.02 -30.33
CA GLU A 466 9.04 8.52 -30.01
C GLU A 466 8.20 9.52 -29.19
N LYS A 467 8.85 10.47 -28.52
CA LYS A 467 8.20 11.46 -27.64
C LYS A 467 7.97 12.83 -28.30
N GLN A 468 8.13 12.90 -29.62
CA GLN A 468 7.93 14.10 -30.40
C GLN A 468 6.45 14.31 -30.71
N ALA A 469 5.91 15.49 -30.42
CA ALA A 469 4.59 15.91 -30.88
C ALA A 469 4.58 16.15 -32.40
N ASP A 470 3.46 15.91 -33.05
CA ASP A 470 3.33 16.06 -34.51
C ASP A 470 3.44 17.53 -34.93
N THR A 471 2.95 18.44 -34.10
CA THR A 471 3.13 19.90 -34.27
C THR A 471 3.53 20.55 -32.95
N VAL A 472 4.50 21.48 -33.01
CA VAL A 472 5.00 22.22 -31.84
C VAL A 472 4.83 23.73 -32.04
N TYR A 473 4.23 24.39 -31.05
CA TYR A 473 4.05 25.84 -30.98
C TYR A 473 4.90 26.44 -29.86
N PHE A 474 5.87 27.27 -30.25
CA PHE A 474 6.72 28.05 -29.33
C PHE A 474 6.06 29.39 -29.00
N VAL A 475 4.91 29.33 -28.32
CA VAL A 475 4.14 30.52 -27.92
C VAL A 475 3.84 30.50 -26.40
N PRO A 476 3.58 31.65 -25.77
CA PRO A 476 3.26 31.70 -24.34
C PRO A 476 2.01 30.87 -23.97
N ILE A 477 2.04 30.24 -22.80
CA ILE A 477 0.89 29.50 -22.25
C ILE A 477 -0.04 30.49 -21.55
N THR A 478 -0.87 31.17 -22.33
CA THR A 478 -1.87 32.12 -21.85
C THR A 478 -3.20 31.89 -22.59
N PRO A 479 -4.36 32.26 -22.01
CA PRO A 479 -5.65 31.99 -22.61
C PRO A 479 -5.79 32.47 -24.06
N GLU A 480 -5.28 33.66 -24.39
CA GLU A 480 -5.31 34.24 -25.74
C GLU A 480 -4.60 33.34 -26.76
N TYR A 481 -3.33 33.01 -26.52
CA TYR A 481 -2.54 32.17 -27.43
C TYR A 481 -3.03 30.73 -27.51
N VAL A 482 -3.52 30.16 -26.39
CA VAL A 482 -4.08 28.81 -26.39
C VAL A 482 -5.37 28.76 -27.20
N GLU A 483 -6.24 29.76 -27.09
CA GLU A 483 -7.44 29.83 -27.92
C GLU A 483 -7.10 29.95 -29.42
N ASP A 484 -6.08 30.73 -29.78
CA ASP A 484 -5.63 30.85 -31.17
C ASP A 484 -5.09 29.53 -31.75
N VAL A 485 -4.37 28.74 -30.95
CA VAL A 485 -3.95 27.40 -31.35
C VAL A 485 -5.16 26.46 -31.48
N ILE A 486 -6.13 26.53 -30.57
CA ILE A 486 -7.38 25.76 -30.66
C ILE A 486 -8.13 26.08 -31.97
N LYS A 487 -8.28 27.36 -32.32
CA LYS A 487 -8.93 27.79 -33.58
C LYS A 487 -8.23 27.23 -34.82
N LYS A 488 -6.90 27.17 -34.78
CA LYS A 488 -6.09 26.74 -35.93
C LYS A 488 -6.07 25.22 -36.09
N GLU A 489 -5.85 24.50 -34.99
CA GLU A 489 -5.63 23.05 -35.00
C GLU A 489 -6.91 22.24 -34.86
N ASN A 490 -7.99 22.84 -34.35
CA ASN A 490 -9.26 22.18 -34.03
C ASN A 490 -9.10 20.85 -33.26
N PRO A 491 -8.37 20.84 -32.12
CA PRO A 491 -8.23 19.63 -31.30
C PRO A 491 -9.56 19.24 -30.68
N ASP A 492 -9.83 17.93 -30.55
CA ASP A 492 -10.99 17.40 -29.84
C ASP A 492 -10.68 17.03 -28.38
N GLY A 493 -9.40 17.01 -27.99
CA GLY A 493 -8.94 16.83 -26.61
C GLY A 493 -7.87 17.83 -26.16
N ILE A 494 -7.77 18.06 -24.85
CA ILE A 494 -6.71 18.87 -24.23
C ILE A 494 -6.20 18.25 -22.93
N LEU A 495 -4.88 18.29 -22.73
CA LEU A 495 -4.19 17.93 -21.50
C LEU A 495 -3.58 19.18 -20.85
N LEU A 496 -4.05 19.49 -19.64
CA LEU A 496 -3.67 20.68 -18.86
C LEU A 496 -2.95 20.36 -17.54
N SER A 497 -2.81 19.08 -17.17
CA SER A 497 -2.23 18.63 -15.90
C SER A 497 -0.74 18.29 -15.94
N MET A 498 -0.12 18.31 -17.13
CA MET A 498 1.28 17.90 -17.32
C MET A 498 2.26 19.07 -17.46
N GLY A 499 1.77 20.31 -17.38
CA GLY A 499 2.53 21.56 -17.55
C GLY A 499 2.62 22.43 -16.30
N GLY A 500 2.42 21.84 -15.12
CA GLY A 500 2.41 22.56 -13.84
C GLY A 500 1.28 23.60 -13.72
N GLN A 501 1.37 24.45 -12.69
CA GLN A 501 0.45 25.56 -12.41
C GLN A 501 0.19 26.50 -13.59
N THR A 502 1.19 26.77 -14.45
CA THR A 502 1.02 27.67 -15.60
C THR A 502 -0.02 27.10 -16.56
N ALA A 503 0.14 25.84 -16.97
CA ALA A 503 -0.83 25.15 -17.82
C ALA A 503 -2.18 24.97 -17.13
N LEU A 504 -2.17 24.60 -15.85
CA LEU A 504 -3.38 24.35 -15.06
C LEU A 504 -4.24 25.61 -14.93
N ASN A 505 -3.66 26.73 -14.51
CA ASN A 505 -4.37 28.01 -14.38
C ASN A 505 -4.90 28.50 -15.72
N CYS A 506 -4.11 28.37 -16.79
CA CYS A 506 -4.54 28.72 -18.14
C CYS A 506 -5.76 27.88 -18.58
N GLY A 507 -5.72 26.57 -18.35
CA GLY A 507 -6.83 25.66 -18.66
C GLY A 507 -8.10 25.95 -17.86
N VAL A 508 -7.98 26.27 -16.57
CA VAL A 508 -9.11 26.67 -15.71
C VAL A 508 -9.76 27.95 -16.24
N GLU A 509 -8.97 28.95 -16.65
CA GLU A 509 -9.50 30.21 -17.17
C GLU A 509 -10.24 30.02 -18.50
N LEU A 510 -9.69 29.21 -19.42
CA LEU A 510 -10.33 28.85 -20.68
C LEU A 510 -11.64 28.09 -20.48
N TRP A 511 -11.72 27.24 -19.46
CA TRP A 511 -12.96 26.57 -19.09
C TRP A 511 -14.00 27.55 -18.55
N LYS A 512 -13.59 28.48 -17.67
CA LYS A 512 -14.47 29.52 -17.10
C LYS A 512 -15.02 30.47 -18.17
N SER A 513 -14.22 30.82 -19.17
CA SER A 513 -14.64 31.68 -20.28
C SER A 513 -15.49 30.95 -21.33
N GLY A 514 -15.66 29.63 -21.21
CA GLY A 514 -16.48 28.81 -22.11
C GLY A 514 -15.80 28.41 -23.42
N VAL A 515 -14.50 28.68 -23.58
CA VAL A 515 -13.74 28.36 -24.81
C VAL A 515 -13.84 26.87 -25.14
N PHE A 516 -13.62 25.98 -24.18
CA PHE A 516 -13.69 24.53 -24.44
C PHE A 516 -15.07 24.09 -24.95
N SER A 517 -16.15 24.67 -24.44
CA SER A 517 -17.50 24.38 -24.94
C SER A 517 -17.75 24.98 -26.32
N ASN A 518 -17.24 26.18 -26.60
CA ASN A 518 -17.41 26.85 -27.89
C ASN A 518 -16.72 26.12 -29.05
N TYR A 519 -15.58 25.47 -28.78
CA TYR A 519 -14.80 24.72 -29.78
C TYR A 519 -14.90 23.19 -29.63
N ASN A 520 -15.78 22.69 -28.76
CA ASN A 520 -15.99 21.25 -28.51
C ASN A 520 -14.70 20.49 -28.13
N VAL A 521 -13.87 21.09 -27.26
CA VAL A 521 -12.62 20.52 -26.76
C VAL A 521 -12.86 19.81 -25.43
N GLN A 522 -12.50 18.53 -25.35
CA GLN A 522 -12.66 17.74 -24.12
C GLN A 522 -11.41 17.81 -23.25
N VAL A 523 -11.57 18.06 -21.96
CA VAL A 523 -10.45 17.97 -21.00
C VAL A 523 -10.22 16.50 -20.67
N LEU A 524 -9.02 16.01 -20.95
CA LEU A 524 -8.63 14.63 -20.69
C LEU A 524 -8.08 14.46 -19.27
N GLY A 525 -8.48 13.37 -18.60
CA GLY A 525 -8.09 13.09 -17.22
C GLY A 525 -8.98 13.78 -16.19
N THR A 526 -8.38 14.37 -15.17
CA THR A 526 -9.11 15.01 -14.05
C THR A 526 -9.97 16.17 -14.53
N ALA A 527 -11.25 16.15 -14.21
CA ALA A 527 -12.17 17.21 -14.59
C ALA A 527 -11.78 18.56 -13.98
N VAL A 528 -12.01 19.66 -14.71
CA VAL A 528 -11.71 21.03 -14.25
C VAL A 528 -12.39 21.36 -12.91
N LYS A 529 -13.59 20.84 -12.67
CA LYS A 529 -14.28 20.99 -11.38
C LYS A 529 -13.50 20.38 -10.21
N SER A 530 -12.93 19.20 -10.42
CA SER A 530 -12.10 18.53 -9.40
C SER A 530 -10.80 19.29 -9.18
N ILE A 531 -10.18 19.80 -10.24
CA ILE A 531 -9.00 20.67 -10.15
C ILE A 531 -9.30 21.93 -9.33
N ILE A 532 -10.42 22.60 -9.61
CA ILE A 532 -10.86 23.77 -8.82
C ILE A 532 -11.07 23.38 -7.36
N ALA A 533 -11.67 22.22 -7.09
CA ALA A 533 -11.93 21.75 -5.74
C ALA A 533 -10.65 21.44 -4.94
N THR A 534 -9.54 21.07 -5.59
CA THR A 534 -8.25 20.84 -4.92
C THR A 534 -7.41 22.11 -4.78
N GLU A 535 -7.56 23.06 -5.70
CA GLU A 535 -6.81 24.32 -5.70
C GLU A 535 -7.43 25.39 -4.78
N ASP A 536 -8.77 25.45 -4.71
CA ASP A 536 -9.49 26.34 -3.79
C ASP A 536 -9.53 25.71 -2.39
N ARG A 537 -8.95 26.41 -1.41
CA ARG A 537 -8.78 25.87 -0.06
C ARG A 537 -10.08 25.68 0.71
N GLN A 538 -11.09 26.50 0.43
CA GLN A 538 -12.40 26.38 1.09
C GLN A 538 -13.16 25.18 0.50
N ILE A 539 -13.21 25.06 -0.82
CA ILE A 539 -13.87 23.91 -1.48
C ILE A 539 -13.19 22.61 -1.07
N PHE A 540 -11.85 22.58 -1.01
CA PHE A 540 -11.09 21.42 -0.57
C PHE A 540 -11.47 20.99 0.86
N ALA A 541 -11.51 21.94 1.80
CA ALA A 541 -11.89 21.69 3.19
C ALA A 541 -13.33 21.17 3.31
N ASP A 542 -14.25 21.72 2.52
CA ASP A 542 -15.65 21.30 2.50
C ASP A 542 -15.80 19.87 1.95
N GLN A 543 -15.11 19.51 0.87
CA GLN A 543 -15.15 18.15 0.31
C GLN A 543 -14.57 17.10 1.26
N LEU A 544 -13.47 17.39 1.95
CA LEU A 544 -12.93 16.48 2.97
C LEU A 544 -13.90 16.29 4.13
N LYS A 545 -14.60 17.35 4.53
CA LYS A 545 -15.59 17.28 5.60
C LYS A 545 -16.82 16.44 5.24
N GLU A 546 -17.23 16.40 3.97
CA GLU A 546 -18.34 15.58 3.48
C GLU A 546 -18.12 14.08 3.73
N ILE A 547 -16.86 13.62 3.66
CA ILE A 547 -16.48 12.22 3.90
C ILE A 547 -15.96 11.97 5.32
N GLY A 548 -16.00 12.98 6.19
CA GLY A 548 -15.57 12.86 7.58
C GLY A 548 -14.04 12.87 7.78
N GLU A 549 -13.28 13.30 6.77
CA GLU A 549 -11.83 13.43 6.87
C GLU A 549 -11.42 14.59 7.79
N LYS A 550 -10.21 14.45 8.37
CA LYS A 550 -9.70 15.39 9.37
C LYS A 550 -8.76 16.41 8.73
N ILE A 551 -9.05 17.69 8.95
CA ILE A 551 -8.18 18.80 8.59
C ILE A 551 -7.78 19.59 9.84
N ALA A 552 -6.63 20.25 9.80
CA ALA A 552 -6.27 21.19 10.84
C ALA A 552 -7.28 22.34 10.88
N PRO A 553 -7.60 22.89 12.07
CA PRO A 553 -8.45 24.07 12.17
C PRO A 553 -7.88 25.20 11.31
N SER A 554 -8.68 25.67 10.35
CA SER A 554 -8.25 26.66 9.37
C SER A 554 -9.41 27.55 8.92
N PHE A 555 -9.07 28.74 8.42
CA PHE A 555 -10.02 29.67 7.81
C PHE A 555 -9.43 30.23 6.51
N ALA A 556 -10.20 30.18 5.43
CA ALA A 556 -9.91 30.92 4.22
C ALA A 556 -10.23 32.41 4.45
N VAL A 557 -9.33 33.30 4.05
CA VAL A 557 -9.43 34.74 4.27
C VAL A 557 -9.06 35.51 3.00
N ASN A 558 -9.66 36.69 2.83
CA ASN A 558 -9.44 37.58 1.69
C ASN A 558 -8.87 38.94 2.08
N SER A 559 -8.62 39.18 3.37
CA SER A 559 -7.97 40.38 3.87
C SER A 559 -7.07 40.13 5.07
N VAL A 560 -6.14 41.04 5.33
CA VAL A 560 -5.20 40.95 6.46
C VAL A 560 -5.95 40.97 7.79
N ASP A 561 -7.02 41.76 7.92
CA ASP A 561 -7.79 41.84 9.15
C ASP A 561 -8.61 40.57 9.41
N GLU A 562 -9.15 39.95 8.36
CA GLU A 562 -9.75 38.61 8.47
C GLU A 562 -8.73 37.57 8.91
N ALA A 563 -7.49 37.64 8.41
CA ALA A 563 -6.42 36.74 8.83
C ALA A 563 -6.14 36.85 10.33
N VAL A 564 -6.09 38.08 10.87
CA VAL A 564 -5.88 38.32 12.30
C VAL A 564 -7.05 37.80 13.13
N GLN A 565 -8.29 37.99 12.67
CA GLN A 565 -9.47 37.43 13.34
C GLN A 565 -9.46 35.90 13.34
N ALA A 566 -9.08 35.29 12.21
CA ALA A 566 -8.93 33.84 12.09
C ALA A 566 -7.88 33.31 13.06
N ALA A 567 -6.69 33.93 13.10
CA ALA A 567 -5.61 33.54 14.00
C ALA A 567 -6.00 33.70 15.47
N SER A 568 -6.79 34.73 15.82
CA SER A 568 -7.32 34.88 17.19
C SER A 568 -8.28 33.75 17.60
N LYS A 569 -8.99 33.13 16.64
CA LYS A 569 -9.87 31.98 16.91
C LYS A 569 -9.10 30.67 17.01
N ILE A 570 -8.06 30.50 16.18
CA ILE A 570 -7.23 29.29 16.15
C ILE A 570 -6.25 29.24 17.34
N GLY A 571 -5.64 30.39 17.64
CA GLY A 571 -4.50 30.52 18.55
C GLY A 571 -3.16 30.38 17.82
N TYR A 572 -2.20 31.23 18.17
CA TYR A 572 -0.84 31.15 17.64
C TYR A 572 -0.05 29.96 18.23
N PRO A 573 0.94 29.41 17.51
CA PRO A 573 1.38 29.79 16.16
C PRO A 573 0.44 29.27 15.05
N VAL A 574 0.33 30.04 13.96
CA VAL A 574 -0.46 29.71 12.77
C VAL A 574 0.42 29.66 11.52
N MET A 575 0.01 28.91 10.51
CA MET A 575 0.62 28.86 9.18
C MET A 575 -0.23 29.69 8.20
N VAL A 576 0.41 30.56 7.43
CA VAL A 576 -0.20 31.23 6.26
C VAL A 576 0.15 30.41 5.03
N ARG A 577 -0.85 30.02 4.23
CA ARG A 577 -0.64 29.38 2.91
C ARG A 577 -1.38 30.14 1.82
N ALA A 578 -0.69 30.48 0.73
CA ALA A 578 -1.31 31.12 -0.43
C ALA A 578 -2.15 30.11 -1.25
N ALA A 579 -3.28 30.53 -1.80
CA ALA A 579 -4.08 29.74 -2.76
C ALA A 579 -3.54 29.87 -4.19
N TYR A 580 -3.76 28.85 -5.03
CA TYR A 580 -3.31 28.77 -6.44
C TYR A 580 -1.79 28.96 -6.63
N ALA A 581 -1.00 28.48 -5.66
CA ALA A 581 0.45 28.59 -5.65
C ALA A 581 1.09 27.24 -5.26
N LEU A 582 2.29 26.99 -5.82
CA LEU A 582 3.13 25.82 -5.52
C LEU A 582 4.41 26.25 -4.82
N GLY A 583 5.13 25.29 -4.22
CA GLY A 583 6.46 25.54 -3.66
C GLY A 583 6.49 26.43 -2.41
N GLY A 584 5.35 26.57 -1.71
CA GLY A 584 5.24 27.42 -0.52
C GLY A 584 5.35 28.92 -0.80
N LEU A 585 5.20 29.35 -2.06
CA LEU A 585 5.28 30.76 -2.43
C LEU A 585 4.27 31.60 -1.63
N GLY A 586 4.74 32.66 -0.97
CA GLY A 586 3.91 33.52 -0.12
C GLY A 586 3.44 32.89 1.20
N SER A 587 3.92 31.70 1.55
CA SER A 587 3.53 30.97 2.76
C SER A 587 4.54 31.18 3.90
N GLY A 588 4.11 30.96 5.16
CA GLY A 588 5.03 31.05 6.30
C GLY A 588 4.42 30.87 7.67
N LEU A 589 5.24 30.38 8.60
CA LEU A 589 4.90 30.25 10.01
C LEU A 589 4.84 31.62 10.69
N CYS A 590 3.77 31.85 11.45
CA CYS A 590 3.49 33.09 12.15
C CYS A 590 3.28 32.81 13.63
N GLU A 591 4.26 33.21 14.44
CA GLU A 591 4.23 33.01 15.91
C GLU A 591 3.41 34.07 16.64
N ASN A 592 3.10 35.19 15.97
CA ASN A 592 2.37 36.32 16.52
C ASN A 592 1.69 37.15 15.41
N GLU A 593 0.88 38.12 15.82
CA GLU A 593 0.11 38.98 14.91
C GLU A 593 1.00 39.82 13.98
N GLU A 594 2.13 40.34 14.48
CA GLU A 594 3.03 41.16 13.67
C GLU A 594 3.56 40.36 12.47
N LYS A 595 4.04 39.14 12.73
CA LYS A 595 4.52 38.24 11.68
C LYS A 595 3.40 37.82 10.73
N LEU A 596 2.19 37.60 11.25
CA LEU A 596 1.01 37.26 10.47
C LEU A 596 0.67 38.35 9.46
N ARG A 597 0.59 39.61 9.90
CA ARG A 597 0.27 40.74 9.02
C ARG A 597 1.29 40.85 7.88
N GLN A 598 2.58 40.82 8.21
CA GLN A 598 3.66 40.90 7.21
C GLN A 598 3.61 39.75 6.19
N THR A 599 3.34 38.52 6.65
CA THR A 599 3.31 37.34 5.77
C THR A 599 2.07 37.36 4.88
N THR A 600 0.92 37.75 5.44
CA THR A 600 -0.35 37.82 4.73
C THR A 600 -0.35 38.92 3.67
N GLU A 601 0.24 40.10 3.95
CA GLU A 601 0.43 41.16 2.96
C GLU A 601 1.25 40.68 1.74
N LYS A 602 2.30 39.89 1.99
CA LYS A 602 3.09 39.28 0.91
C LYS A 602 2.31 38.24 0.12
N ALA A 603 1.49 37.42 0.80
CA ALA A 603 0.62 36.46 0.14
C ALA A 603 -0.38 37.16 -0.79
N PHE A 604 -1.03 38.24 -0.32
CA PHE A 604 -2.03 38.97 -1.11
C PHE A 604 -1.46 39.78 -2.28
N ALA A 605 -0.14 39.98 -2.33
CA ALA A 605 0.52 40.50 -3.53
C ALA A 605 0.54 39.48 -4.69
N LEU A 606 0.29 38.20 -4.40
CA LEU A 606 0.39 37.09 -5.34
C LEU A 606 -0.94 36.38 -5.61
N THR A 607 -1.86 36.38 -4.63
CA THR A 607 -3.14 35.68 -4.71
C THR A 607 -4.24 36.50 -4.02
N ASN A 608 -5.51 36.21 -4.31
CA ASN A 608 -6.64 36.90 -3.67
C ASN A 608 -7.17 36.18 -2.42
N GLN A 609 -6.62 35.00 -2.10
CA GLN A 609 -7.06 34.17 -0.98
C GLN A 609 -5.85 33.54 -0.28
N ALA A 610 -5.87 33.53 1.05
CA ALA A 610 -4.91 32.79 1.87
C ALA A 610 -5.64 31.90 2.89
N LEU A 611 -4.98 30.84 3.31
CA LEU A 611 -5.45 29.96 4.38
C LEU A 611 -4.65 30.24 5.66
N ILE A 612 -5.35 30.54 6.75
CA ILE A 612 -4.77 30.64 8.09
C ILE A 612 -5.07 29.34 8.82
N GLU A 613 -4.05 28.56 9.11
CA GLU A 613 -4.17 27.20 9.63
C GLU A 613 -3.41 27.04 10.95
N LYS A 614 -3.92 26.18 11.85
CA LYS A 614 -3.19 25.80 13.06
C LYS A 614 -1.83 25.17 12.70
N SER A 615 -0.75 25.64 13.30
CA SER A 615 0.57 25.04 13.07
C SER A 615 0.61 23.58 13.52
N LEU A 616 1.14 22.72 12.66
CA LEU A 616 1.47 21.32 12.91
C LEU A 616 2.99 21.11 12.96
N LEU A 617 3.76 22.16 13.28
CA LEU A 617 5.22 22.12 13.33
C LEU A 617 5.71 20.92 14.16
N GLY A 618 6.63 20.14 13.59
CA GLY A 618 7.22 18.97 14.25
C GLY A 618 6.45 17.66 14.04
N TRP A 619 5.30 17.69 13.37
CA TRP A 619 4.61 16.47 12.94
C TRP A 619 5.36 15.82 11.77
N LYS A 620 5.19 14.50 11.61
CA LYS A 620 5.69 13.79 10.42
C LYS A 620 4.93 14.28 9.18
N GLU A 621 5.66 14.46 8.09
CA GLU A 621 5.08 14.74 6.78
C GLU A 621 5.18 13.49 5.91
N ILE A 622 4.03 12.94 5.54
CA ILE A 622 3.91 11.72 4.73
C ILE A 622 3.15 12.07 3.47
N GLU A 623 3.70 11.70 2.32
CA GLU A 623 3.14 11.96 1.00
C GLU A 623 2.86 10.66 0.27
N TYR A 624 1.85 10.68 -0.58
CA TYR A 624 1.40 9.52 -1.36
C TYR A 624 1.16 9.90 -2.81
N GLU A 625 1.73 9.12 -3.72
CA GLU A 625 1.42 9.19 -5.14
C GLU A 625 0.29 8.21 -5.45
N VAL A 626 -0.86 8.74 -5.87
CA VAL A 626 -2.09 7.98 -6.07
C VAL A 626 -2.48 8.02 -7.54
N VAL A 627 -2.78 6.84 -8.11
CA VAL A 627 -3.31 6.70 -9.46
C VAL A 627 -4.72 6.14 -9.36
N ARG A 628 -5.67 6.82 -10.00
CA ARG A 628 -7.05 6.35 -10.13
C ARG A 628 -7.46 6.35 -11.59
N ASP A 629 -7.94 5.21 -12.09
CA ASP A 629 -8.45 5.09 -13.45
C ASP A 629 -9.94 5.45 -13.54
N ALA A 630 -10.47 5.46 -14.76
CA ALA A 630 -11.87 5.76 -15.01
C ALA A 630 -12.83 4.65 -14.55
N SER A 631 -12.32 3.42 -14.34
CA SER A 631 -13.07 2.27 -13.83
C SER A 631 -13.11 2.21 -12.31
N ASP A 632 -12.68 3.27 -11.63
CA ASP A 632 -12.60 3.39 -10.16
C ASP A 632 -11.56 2.47 -9.51
N ASN A 633 -10.62 1.92 -10.29
CA ASN A 633 -9.46 1.26 -9.71
C ASN A 633 -8.51 2.34 -9.18
N CYS A 634 -8.13 2.25 -7.91
CA CYS A 634 -7.32 3.25 -7.24
C CYS A 634 -6.15 2.57 -6.52
N VAL A 635 -4.92 3.04 -6.77
CA VAL A 635 -3.70 2.47 -6.18
C VAL A 635 -2.76 3.56 -5.71
N THR A 636 -2.06 3.28 -4.61
CA THR A 636 -0.91 4.07 -4.17
C THR A 636 0.36 3.48 -4.77
N VAL A 637 1.06 4.25 -5.60
CA VAL A 637 2.26 3.80 -6.33
C VAL A 637 3.53 4.07 -5.52
N CYS A 638 3.55 5.17 -4.76
CA CYS A 638 4.68 5.56 -3.95
C CYS A 638 4.18 6.20 -2.65
N ASN A 639 4.94 6.01 -1.59
CA ASN A 639 4.82 6.80 -0.37
C ASN A 639 6.20 7.34 0.01
N MET A 640 6.22 8.54 0.58
CA MET A 640 7.44 9.22 1.00
C MET A 640 7.26 9.73 2.43
N GLU A 641 8.29 9.59 3.26
CA GLU A 641 8.38 10.22 4.58
C GLU A 641 9.49 11.26 4.51
N ASN A 642 9.16 12.52 4.79
CA ASN A 642 10.17 13.56 4.88
C ASN A 642 11.02 13.36 6.14
N PHE A 643 12.33 13.48 5.97
CA PHE A 643 13.26 13.40 7.09
C PHE A 643 13.12 14.62 8.01
N ASP A 644 12.99 15.80 7.42
CA ASP A 644 12.62 17.01 8.13
C ASP A 644 11.10 17.01 8.41
N PRO A 645 10.66 17.40 9.61
CA PRO A 645 9.24 17.42 9.94
C PRO A 645 8.52 18.58 9.25
N LEU A 646 7.18 18.53 9.31
CA LEU A 646 6.29 19.61 8.87
C LEU A 646 6.80 20.96 9.38
N GLY A 647 6.99 21.91 8.46
CA GLY A 647 7.58 23.23 8.71
C GLY A 647 8.73 23.56 7.76
N VAL A 648 9.38 22.55 7.20
CA VAL A 648 10.26 22.65 6.02
C VAL A 648 9.44 22.25 4.79
N HIS A 649 9.57 22.97 3.68
CA HIS A 649 8.82 22.63 2.47
C HIS A 649 9.41 21.39 1.79
N THR A 650 8.56 20.46 1.36
CA THR A 650 8.95 19.15 0.79
C THR A 650 9.89 19.24 -0.42
N GLY A 651 9.68 20.23 -1.28
CA GLY A 651 10.52 20.49 -2.46
C GLY A 651 11.75 21.41 -2.26
N MET A 652 12.19 21.70 -1.03
CA MET A 652 13.38 22.56 -0.76
C MET A 652 14.66 21.80 -0.43
#